data_AF-A0A0T0MCJ9-F1
#
_entry.id   AF-A0A0T0MCJ9-F1
#
_cell.length_a   1.000
_cell.length_b   1.000
_cell.length_c   1.000
_cell.angle_alpha   90.00
_cell.angle_beta   90.00
_cell.angle_gamma   90.00
#
_symmetry.space_group_name_H-M   'P 1'
#
loop_
_entity.id
_entity.type
_entity.pdbx_description
1 polymer ?
#
loop_
_entity_poly.entity_id
_entity_poly.type
_entity_poly.pdbx_seq_one_letter_code
_entity_poly.pdbx_strand_id
1 'polypeptide(L)'
;MKKLIPFILLLSFNFCNCQFLEEHYSQSKIYKLKQKLESGQKNAFYELASYLDSHKKLAEFLGHHYLETEESSLAKRAIEENSVFTNQEIIIDSISSSKQFLDFLKKNDGKIKYSTEIQAFYITPIARRKESVEFRELPKAKFEKLSKRIPKILQQDWATNAGIDVLIQQNKPESLLKICEEFYRRRDKFNFYNPNKDDLYDVLSFLIRKDIGLIGRNNGLTWNTTDFNFDNNSILNLLIYFSKNYKNFVWNDSEKYFINKNLQSEKIDNIADLFEDLYNENDTIALNSYIKLSQSNSKRVGELSTEKNKNFLDGTNYVIPMFPFRFLIQLSLLTEYCHHNNIDFLGNDVLKSNIEKLSSKLTFAERRKLENQLIDDLKPEEITPLEYWTLIYQKKSNLQESVSRILDIYFTKNWDGILKDDQKLKFYLKKSIFFARIGINGNLNYYIYKFLGNGSETIDILSKIKTDDTELQLQINLAKKLCLEKFDYPIDDKKISGGNFNSQKINIQQEVDKLRITAKNDDDFEYDVLKIFSKIGYSQILEAIKVADKIKFKKENYRDKYSFLKRDFGFFSIDNWEAEDVRRDFLSVYHSHKEKQLYEYYLDKAGIDYKNNDKSLDYDKIYEILKFNIVTPYTGSQEYENEVGSIIKLLELNHKTTLGYPDKLCNSAGIYICPPSDRAWEWRKYLKDKKLLKQKHSDIVSFNYGYYLDKVLLYKSLNK
;
A
#
# COMPACT_ATOMS: atom_id res chain seq x y z
N MET A 1 33.53 31.36 16.33
CA MET A 1 34.43 30.19 16.48
C MET A 1 34.09 29.27 17.65
N LYS A 2 33.95 29.73 18.91
CA LYS A 2 33.67 28.85 20.07
C LYS A 2 32.36 28.01 19.99
N LYS A 3 31.35 28.43 19.21
CA LYS A 3 30.11 27.66 18.97
C LYS A 3 30.18 26.69 17.77
N LEU A 4 31.20 26.78 16.92
CA LEU A 4 31.41 25.83 15.81
C LEU A 4 32.15 24.57 16.28
N ILE A 5 32.92 24.65 17.35
CA ILE A 5 33.76 23.54 17.86
C ILE A 5 32.93 22.29 18.19
N PRO A 6 31.77 22.37 18.89
CA PRO A 6 30.95 21.19 19.14
C PRO A 6 30.35 20.59 17.86
N PHE A 7 30.06 21.42 16.86
CA PHE A 7 29.45 21.00 15.59
C PHE A 7 30.48 20.34 14.66
N ILE A 8 31.70 20.88 14.63
CA ILE A 8 32.85 20.27 13.95
C ILE A 8 33.22 18.97 14.66
N LEU A 9 33.17 18.90 16.00
CA LEU A 9 33.35 17.66 16.77
C LEU A 9 32.25 16.62 16.46
N LEU A 10 30.97 17.02 16.39
CA LEU A 10 29.88 16.09 16.04
C LEU A 10 29.93 15.61 14.58
N LEU A 11 30.31 16.48 13.65
CA LEU A 11 30.54 16.11 12.25
C LEU A 11 31.79 15.23 12.13
N SER A 12 32.87 15.51 12.84
CA SER A 12 34.05 14.64 12.84
C SER A 12 33.81 13.33 13.59
N PHE A 13 32.95 13.27 14.61
CA PHE A 13 32.53 11.98 15.20
C PHE A 13 31.63 11.16 14.26
N ASN A 14 30.75 11.79 13.46
CA ASN A 14 29.95 11.06 12.46
C ASN A 14 30.74 10.66 11.21
N PHE A 15 31.63 11.53 10.71
CA PHE A 15 32.51 11.22 9.58
C PHE A 15 33.64 10.26 9.96
N CYS A 16 34.24 10.39 11.15
CA CYS A 16 35.22 9.41 11.64
C CYS A 16 34.56 8.08 12.03
N ASN A 17 33.34 8.04 12.59
CA ASN A 17 32.71 6.73 12.84
C ASN A 17 32.29 6.00 11.55
N CYS A 18 32.10 6.68 10.43
CA CYS A 18 31.79 6.01 9.15
C CYS A 18 33.05 5.67 8.34
N GLN A 19 34.06 6.56 8.26
CA GLN A 19 35.26 6.31 7.45
C GLN A 19 36.39 5.60 8.21
N PHE A 20 36.53 5.79 9.52
CA PHE A 20 37.64 5.18 10.30
C PHE A 20 37.37 3.71 10.65
N LEU A 21 36.15 3.24 10.41
CA LEU A 21 35.75 1.86 10.64
C LEU A 21 35.88 1.04 9.33
N GLU A 22 35.61 1.60 8.14
CA GLU A 22 35.80 0.94 6.83
C GLU A 22 37.20 0.33 6.60
N GLU A 23 38.27 0.97 7.09
CA GLU A 23 39.65 0.49 6.92
C GLU A 23 40.00 -0.74 7.78
N HIS A 24 39.26 -1.03 8.86
CA HIS A 24 39.46 -2.23 9.68
C HIS A 24 38.64 -3.45 9.20
N TYR A 25 37.65 -3.26 8.33
CA TYR A 25 36.76 -4.34 7.87
C TYR A 25 37.28 -5.11 6.66
N SER A 26 38.03 -4.46 5.77
CA SER A 26 38.67 -5.11 4.61
C SER A 26 39.88 -5.99 4.98
N GLN A 27 40.23 -6.09 6.27
CA GLN A 27 41.44 -6.76 6.75
C GLN A 27 41.24 -8.18 7.28
N SER A 28 40.00 -8.66 7.48
CA SER A 28 39.82 -10.06 7.89
C SER A 28 40.45 -10.99 6.85
N LYS A 29 41.35 -11.86 7.30
CA LYS A 29 42.02 -12.84 6.43
C LYS A 29 40.99 -13.71 5.72
N ILE A 30 39.80 -13.91 6.29
CA ILE A 30 38.71 -14.68 5.67
C ILE A 30 38.29 -14.09 4.32
N TYR A 31 38.23 -12.76 4.16
CA TYR A 31 37.90 -12.14 2.87
C TYR A 31 38.97 -12.38 1.80
N LYS A 32 40.24 -12.36 2.19
CA LYS A 32 41.35 -12.73 1.28
C LYS A 32 41.27 -14.21 0.91
N LEU A 33 40.92 -15.09 1.85
CA LEU A 33 40.69 -16.51 1.58
C LEU A 33 39.48 -16.73 0.67
N LYS A 34 38.39 -15.97 0.85
CA LYS A 34 37.23 -15.97 -0.05
C LYS A 34 37.64 -15.63 -1.49
N GLN A 35 38.41 -14.56 -1.71
CA GLN A 35 38.92 -14.21 -3.05
C GLN A 35 39.84 -15.29 -3.64
N LYS A 36 40.66 -15.95 -2.81
CA LYS A 36 41.45 -17.11 -3.23
C LYS A 36 40.55 -18.29 -3.66
N LEU A 37 39.47 -18.55 -2.92
CA LEU A 37 38.48 -19.57 -3.31
C LEU A 37 37.79 -19.20 -4.63
N GLU A 38 37.40 -17.94 -4.81
CA GLU A 38 36.78 -17.44 -6.05
C GLU A 38 37.69 -17.62 -7.26
N SER A 39 39.01 -17.55 -7.09
CA SER A 39 40.02 -17.79 -8.13
C SER A 39 40.47 -19.25 -8.25
N GLY A 40 39.84 -20.18 -7.52
CA GLY A 40 40.08 -21.63 -7.64
C GLY A 40 41.24 -22.17 -6.80
N GLN A 41 41.77 -21.41 -5.84
CA GLN A 41 42.84 -21.88 -4.95
C GLN A 41 42.28 -22.78 -3.84
N LYS A 42 42.20 -24.10 -4.11
CA LYS A 42 41.65 -25.12 -3.18
C LYS A 42 42.27 -25.07 -1.77
N ASN A 43 43.56 -24.73 -1.65
CA ASN A 43 44.26 -24.64 -0.36
C ASN A 43 43.65 -23.61 0.60
N ALA A 44 42.92 -22.61 0.09
CA ALA A 44 42.24 -21.64 0.92
C ALA A 44 41.15 -22.27 1.79
N PHE A 45 40.57 -23.43 1.43
CA PHE A 45 39.66 -24.16 2.32
C PHE A 45 40.36 -24.67 3.59
N TYR A 46 41.59 -25.17 3.45
CA TYR A 46 42.38 -25.67 4.58
C TYR A 46 42.80 -24.53 5.50
N GLU A 47 43.16 -23.36 4.95
CA GLU A 47 43.42 -22.14 5.74
C GLU A 47 42.15 -21.60 6.41
N LEU A 48 40.99 -21.71 5.74
CA LEU A 48 39.71 -21.22 6.26
C LEU A 48 39.21 -22.08 7.42
N ALA A 49 39.58 -23.36 7.47
CA ALA A 49 39.12 -24.29 8.48
C ALA A 49 39.38 -23.79 9.90
N SER A 50 40.53 -23.17 10.19
CA SER A 50 40.88 -22.67 11.52
C SER A 50 39.94 -21.59 12.07
N TYR A 51 39.14 -20.96 11.21
CA TYR A 51 38.17 -19.95 11.61
C TYR A 51 36.83 -20.54 12.04
N LEU A 52 36.57 -21.83 11.76
CA LEU A 52 35.31 -22.49 12.10
C LEU A 52 35.12 -22.71 13.61
N ASP A 53 36.21 -22.80 14.37
CA ASP A 53 36.19 -22.86 15.85
C ASP A 53 36.26 -21.46 16.50
N SER A 54 36.36 -20.38 15.70
CA SER A 54 36.54 -19.02 16.23
C SER A 54 35.20 -18.35 16.52
N HIS A 55 35.00 -17.96 17.77
CA HIS A 55 33.88 -17.13 18.23
C HIS A 55 34.22 -15.65 18.29
N LYS A 56 35.35 -15.25 17.68
CA LYS A 56 35.73 -13.85 17.63
C LYS A 56 34.68 -13.08 16.84
N LYS A 57 34.10 -12.07 17.48
CA LYS A 57 33.14 -11.18 16.86
C LYS A 57 33.81 -10.27 15.85
N LEU A 58 33.13 -10.07 14.74
CA LEU A 58 33.47 -9.18 13.65
C LEU A 58 32.26 -8.31 13.36
N ALA A 59 32.51 -7.11 12.86
CA ALA A 59 31.45 -6.29 12.30
C ALA A 59 31.52 -6.32 10.77
N GLU A 60 30.37 -6.48 10.14
CA GLU A 60 30.16 -6.46 8.71
C GLU A 60 29.23 -5.33 8.34
N PHE A 61 29.45 -4.73 7.16
CA PHE A 61 28.69 -3.57 6.69
C PHE A 61 27.98 -3.94 5.41
N LEU A 62 26.66 -3.77 5.41
CA LEU A 62 25.81 -3.93 4.24
C LEU A 62 25.30 -2.54 3.85
N GLY A 63 26.14 -1.80 3.10
CA GLY A 63 25.92 -0.37 2.88
C GLY A 63 25.97 0.41 4.21
N HIS A 64 24.83 0.94 4.65
CA HIS A 64 24.71 1.70 5.91
C HIS A 64 24.27 0.86 7.11
N HIS A 65 24.06 -0.46 6.94
CA HIS A 65 23.68 -1.35 8.03
C HIS A 65 24.91 -2.00 8.68
N TYR A 66 24.96 -1.96 10.01
CA TYR A 66 25.94 -2.66 10.85
C TYR A 66 25.40 -4.04 11.22
N LEU A 67 26.19 -5.09 10.96
CA LEU A 67 25.90 -6.46 11.36
C LEU A 67 27.06 -7.02 12.19
N GLU A 68 26.82 -7.36 13.45
CA GLU A 68 27.78 -8.12 14.25
C GLU A 68 27.65 -9.61 13.94
N THR A 69 28.76 -10.28 13.62
CA THR A 69 28.82 -11.72 13.31
C THR A 69 30.04 -12.38 13.95
N GLU A 70 30.16 -13.71 13.86
CA GLU A 70 31.35 -14.46 14.29
C GLU A 70 32.24 -14.87 13.10
N GLU A 71 33.55 -14.98 13.33
CA GLU A 71 34.50 -15.54 12.36
C GLU A 71 34.05 -16.92 11.83
N SER A 72 33.49 -17.77 12.69
CA SER A 72 32.93 -19.08 12.32
C SER A 72 31.78 -18.97 11.30
N SER A 73 30.86 -18.01 11.50
CA SER A 73 29.72 -17.77 10.61
C SER A 73 30.18 -17.21 9.27
N LEU A 74 31.13 -16.27 9.29
CA LEU A 74 31.75 -15.73 8.08
C LEU A 74 32.50 -16.83 7.29
N ALA A 75 33.21 -17.73 7.97
CA ALA A 75 33.91 -18.85 7.34
C ALA A 75 32.93 -19.83 6.68
N LYS A 76 31.84 -20.21 7.35
CA LYS A 76 30.76 -21.04 6.77
C LYS A 76 30.19 -20.40 5.52
N ARG A 77 29.84 -19.11 5.57
CA ARG A 77 29.32 -18.36 4.42
C ARG A 77 30.33 -18.31 3.27
N ALA A 78 31.62 -18.13 3.54
CA ALA A 78 32.65 -18.16 2.51
C ALA A 78 32.79 -19.55 1.85
N ILE A 79 32.56 -20.64 2.57
CA ILE A 79 32.50 -22.00 2.01
C ILE A 79 31.25 -22.13 1.13
N GLU A 80 30.09 -21.73 1.63
CA GLU A 80 28.80 -21.81 0.93
C GLU A 80 28.81 -21.01 -0.37
N GLU A 81 29.26 -19.76 -0.34
CA GLU A 81 29.29 -18.88 -1.51
C GLU A 81 30.24 -19.34 -2.60
N ASN A 82 31.25 -20.19 -2.29
CA ASN A 82 32.29 -20.61 -3.23
C ASN A 82 32.30 -22.10 -3.50
N SER A 83 31.31 -22.83 -2.98
CA SER A 83 31.13 -24.23 -3.29
C SER A 83 29.68 -24.51 -3.65
N VAL A 84 29.47 -25.65 -4.27
CA VAL A 84 28.16 -26.20 -4.55
C VAL A 84 28.12 -27.61 -4.02
N PHE A 85 28.60 -27.87 -2.80
CA PHE A 85 28.49 -29.22 -2.24
C PHE A 85 27.03 -29.58 -1.98
N THR A 86 26.66 -30.83 -2.23
CA THR A 86 25.31 -31.32 -1.97
C THR A 86 25.13 -31.58 -0.47
N ASN A 87 23.90 -31.56 0.02
CA ASN A 87 23.61 -31.86 1.43
C ASN A 87 24.00 -33.30 1.82
N GLN A 88 24.10 -34.24 0.86
CA GLN A 88 24.64 -35.58 1.11
C GLN A 88 26.17 -35.60 1.27
N GLU A 89 26.88 -34.61 0.71
CA GLU A 89 28.33 -34.46 0.83
C GLU A 89 28.69 -33.74 2.13
N ILE A 90 28.07 -32.58 2.38
CA ILE A 90 28.24 -31.79 3.60
C ILE A 90 27.09 -30.80 3.77
N ILE A 91 26.61 -30.64 5.02
CA ILE A 91 25.67 -29.58 5.39
C ILE A 91 26.49 -28.49 6.08
N ILE A 92 26.71 -27.36 5.39
CA ILE A 92 27.66 -26.32 5.80
C ILE A 92 27.28 -25.70 7.15
N ASP A 93 26.00 -25.41 7.37
CA ASP A 93 25.52 -24.83 8.62
C ASP A 93 25.76 -25.75 9.83
N SER A 94 25.76 -27.06 9.59
CA SER A 94 25.98 -28.11 10.60
C SER A 94 27.46 -28.38 10.89
N ILE A 95 28.38 -27.64 10.28
CA ILE A 95 29.80 -27.74 10.62
C ILE A 95 30.00 -27.18 12.04
N SER A 96 30.40 -28.04 12.98
CA SER A 96 30.57 -27.69 14.39
C SER A 96 32.02 -27.50 14.80
N SER A 97 32.99 -27.90 13.96
CA SER A 97 34.40 -27.67 14.26
C SER A 97 35.32 -27.65 13.03
N SER A 98 36.51 -27.06 13.18
CA SER A 98 37.58 -27.11 12.17
C SER A 98 37.94 -28.55 11.81
N LYS A 99 38.01 -29.44 12.81
CA LYS A 99 38.36 -30.85 12.63
C LYS A 99 37.37 -31.56 11.69
N GLN A 100 36.07 -31.38 11.91
CA GLN A 100 35.03 -31.98 11.08
C GLN A 100 35.19 -31.57 9.60
N PHE A 101 35.43 -30.28 9.35
CA PHE A 101 35.61 -29.77 7.99
C PHE A 101 36.93 -30.25 7.36
N LEU A 102 38.03 -30.27 8.11
CA LEU A 102 39.31 -30.81 7.64
C LEU A 102 39.22 -32.31 7.31
N ASP A 103 38.50 -33.09 8.10
CA ASP A 103 38.26 -34.51 7.82
C ASP A 103 37.43 -34.69 6.54
N PHE A 104 36.42 -33.84 6.32
CA PHE A 104 35.69 -33.77 5.06
C PHE A 104 36.59 -33.43 3.86
N LEU A 105 37.45 -32.41 3.98
CA LEU A 105 38.37 -32.00 2.92
C LEU A 105 39.36 -33.13 2.58
N LYS A 106 40.00 -33.73 3.59
CA LYS A 106 40.95 -34.84 3.40
C LYS A 106 40.28 -36.06 2.75
N LYS A 107 39.08 -36.43 3.20
CA LYS A 107 38.32 -37.55 2.64
C LYS A 107 37.98 -37.34 1.16
N ASN A 108 37.82 -36.08 0.73
CA ASN A 108 37.37 -35.72 -0.61
C ASN A 108 38.42 -34.96 -1.45
N ASP A 109 39.68 -34.88 -1.02
CA ASP A 109 40.65 -33.94 -1.62
C ASP A 109 40.83 -34.13 -3.14
N GLY A 110 40.93 -35.39 -3.59
CA GLY A 110 41.03 -35.74 -5.01
C GLY A 110 39.71 -35.68 -5.77
N LYS A 111 38.58 -35.47 -5.09
CA LYS A 111 37.25 -35.35 -5.69
C LYS A 111 36.78 -33.91 -5.82
N ILE A 112 37.29 -33.00 -4.98
CA ILE A 112 36.97 -31.57 -5.04
C ILE A 112 37.61 -30.97 -6.30
N LYS A 113 36.78 -30.48 -7.20
CA LYS A 113 37.17 -29.82 -8.46
C LYS A 113 36.69 -28.38 -8.46
N TYR A 114 37.39 -27.52 -9.19
CA TYR A 114 36.97 -26.15 -9.43
C TYR A 114 36.41 -26.03 -10.86
N SER A 115 35.30 -25.34 -11.03
CA SER A 115 34.80 -24.93 -12.35
C SER A 115 35.07 -23.44 -12.54
N THR A 116 35.84 -23.14 -13.59
CA THR A 116 36.16 -21.78 -14.04
C THR A 116 34.93 -21.04 -14.53
N GLU A 117 33.98 -21.77 -15.12
CA GLU A 117 32.77 -21.23 -15.75
C GLU A 117 31.82 -20.61 -14.71
N ILE A 118 31.68 -21.26 -13.55
CA ILE A 118 30.73 -20.84 -12.50
C ILE A 118 31.40 -20.29 -11.24
N GLN A 119 32.75 -20.28 -11.23
CA GLN A 119 33.61 -19.86 -10.12
C GLN A 119 33.19 -20.51 -8.79
N ALA A 120 33.13 -21.84 -8.78
CA ALA A 120 32.75 -22.60 -7.59
C ALA A 120 33.42 -23.99 -7.56
N PHE A 121 33.61 -24.49 -6.35
CA PHE A 121 34.07 -25.85 -6.10
C PHE A 121 32.92 -26.85 -6.02
N TYR A 122 33.14 -28.05 -6.54
CA TYR A 122 32.15 -29.14 -6.52
C TYR A 122 32.83 -30.49 -6.31
N ILE A 123 32.09 -31.46 -5.76
CA ILE A 123 32.48 -32.88 -5.72
C ILE A 123 31.63 -33.63 -6.75
N THR A 124 30.31 -33.63 -6.59
CA THR A 124 29.38 -34.17 -7.59
C THR A 124 29.31 -33.25 -8.81
N PRO A 125 29.63 -33.72 -10.04
CA PRO A 125 29.52 -32.93 -11.26
C PRO A 125 28.11 -32.36 -11.45
N ILE A 126 28.00 -31.11 -11.89
CA ILE A 126 26.73 -30.39 -12.02
C ILE A 126 25.70 -31.19 -12.84
N ALA A 127 26.11 -31.71 -14.01
CA ALA A 127 25.26 -32.50 -14.89
C ALA A 127 24.78 -33.86 -14.32
N ARG A 128 25.29 -34.29 -13.15
CA ARG A 128 24.86 -35.54 -12.49
C ARG A 128 23.89 -35.32 -11.33
N ARG A 129 23.58 -34.06 -11.00
CA ARG A 129 22.73 -33.71 -9.85
C ARG A 129 21.26 -33.78 -10.20
N LYS A 130 20.38 -33.92 -9.22
CA LYS A 130 18.94 -33.78 -9.43
C LYS A 130 18.59 -32.31 -9.64
N GLU A 131 17.78 -32.03 -10.64
CA GLU A 131 17.22 -30.72 -10.96
C GLU A 131 15.80 -30.56 -10.36
N SER A 132 15.36 -29.32 -10.25
CA SER A 132 13.99 -28.97 -9.89
C SER A 132 13.59 -27.71 -10.64
N VAL A 133 13.17 -27.92 -11.89
CA VAL A 133 12.78 -26.88 -12.84
C VAL A 133 11.47 -27.31 -13.50
N GLU A 134 10.55 -26.37 -13.61
CA GLU A 134 9.27 -26.52 -14.31
C GLU A 134 9.21 -25.52 -15.46
N PHE A 135 8.42 -25.83 -16.48
CA PHE A 135 8.25 -24.96 -17.65
C PHE A 135 6.77 -24.77 -17.91
N ARG A 136 6.41 -23.55 -18.32
CA ARG A 136 5.10 -23.27 -18.91
C ARG A 136 5.29 -22.47 -20.20
N GLU A 137 4.26 -22.46 -21.03
CA GLU A 137 4.24 -21.60 -22.21
C GLU A 137 4.48 -20.13 -21.81
N LEU A 138 5.28 -19.42 -22.60
CA LEU A 138 5.56 -18.01 -22.34
C LEU A 138 4.35 -17.18 -22.78
N PRO A 139 3.75 -16.37 -21.87
CA PRO A 139 2.66 -15.47 -22.25
C PRO A 139 3.02 -14.58 -23.43
N LYS A 140 2.06 -14.37 -24.34
CA LYS A 140 2.27 -13.62 -25.57
C LYS A 140 2.69 -12.18 -25.25
N ALA A 141 2.02 -11.54 -24.30
CA ALA A 141 2.36 -10.19 -23.86
C ALA A 141 3.79 -10.10 -23.28
N LYS A 142 4.19 -11.09 -22.48
CA LYS A 142 5.57 -11.20 -21.96
C LYS A 142 6.58 -11.39 -23.09
N PHE A 143 6.30 -12.27 -24.04
CA PHE A 143 7.16 -12.48 -25.21
C PHE A 143 7.35 -11.21 -26.04
N GLU A 144 6.28 -10.47 -26.31
CA GLU A 144 6.36 -9.19 -27.04
C GLU A 144 7.21 -8.16 -26.29
N LYS A 145 7.05 -8.06 -24.95
CA LYS A 145 7.89 -7.20 -24.10
C LYS A 145 9.36 -7.61 -24.18
N LEU A 146 9.66 -8.91 -24.02
CA LEU A 146 11.01 -9.43 -24.11
C LEU A 146 11.62 -9.14 -25.48
N SER A 147 10.90 -9.40 -26.58
CA SER A 147 11.41 -9.18 -27.95
C SER A 147 11.95 -7.77 -28.19
N LYS A 148 11.38 -6.76 -27.53
CA LYS A 148 11.84 -5.36 -27.60
C LYS A 148 13.07 -5.09 -26.71
N ARG A 149 13.19 -5.80 -25.58
CA ARG A 149 14.25 -5.62 -24.58
C ARG A 149 15.53 -6.39 -24.93
N ILE A 150 15.39 -7.60 -25.48
CA ILE A 150 16.51 -8.53 -25.77
C ILE A 150 17.66 -7.88 -26.55
N PRO A 151 17.45 -7.09 -27.62
CA PRO A 151 18.56 -6.46 -28.35
C PRO A 151 19.45 -5.57 -27.46
N LYS A 152 18.84 -4.85 -26.51
CA LYS A 152 19.57 -4.01 -25.55
C LYS A 152 20.27 -4.86 -24.47
N ILE A 153 19.65 -5.95 -24.03
CA ILE A 153 20.25 -6.86 -23.04
C ILE A 153 21.52 -7.49 -23.60
N LEU A 154 21.50 -7.97 -24.84
CA LEU A 154 22.63 -8.66 -25.47
C LEU A 154 23.83 -7.75 -25.75
N GLN A 155 23.69 -6.43 -25.62
CA GLN A 155 24.80 -5.47 -25.73
C GLN A 155 25.54 -5.27 -24.40
N GLN A 156 25.07 -5.84 -23.30
CA GLN A 156 25.73 -5.70 -21.99
C GLN A 156 27.00 -6.54 -21.90
N ASP A 157 27.95 -6.06 -21.09
CA ASP A 157 29.28 -6.67 -20.89
C ASP A 157 29.24 -8.15 -20.52
N TRP A 158 28.24 -8.60 -19.76
CA TRP A 158 28.13 -10.00 -19.39
C TRP A 158 27.83 -10.90 -20.59
N ALA A 159 27.07 -10.40 -21.57
CA ALA A 159 26.72 -11.16 -22.76
C ALA A 159 27.88 -11.17 -23.76
N THR A 160 28.49 -10.00 -24.01
CA THR A 160 29.56 -9.82 -25.00
C THR A 160 30.89 -10.43 -24.55
N ASN A 161 31.32 -10.20 -23.30
CA ASN A 161 32.59 -10.75 -22.80
C ASN A 161 32.55 -12.28 -22.64
N ALA A 162 31.38 -12.85 -22.37
CA ALA A 162 31.19 -14.30 -22.30
C ALA A 162 30.97 -14.94 -23.69
N GLY A 163 30.89 -14.15 -24.76
CA GLY A 163 30.60 -14.61 -26.13
C GLY A 163 29.21 -15.23 -26.30
N ILE A 164 28.27 -14.90 -25.40
CA ILE A 164 26.90 -15.44 -25.41
C ILE A 164 26.13 -14.90 -26.62
N ASP A 165 26.28 -13.61 -26.91
CA ASP A 165 25.72 -12.94 -28.08
C ASP A 165 26.15 -13.62 -29.39
N VAL A 166 27.44 -13.97 -29.52
CA VAL A 166 27.98 -14.67 -30.68
C VAL A 166 27.39 -16.08 -30.81
N LEU A 167 27.28 -16.83 -29.70
CA LEU A 167 26.67 -18.16 -29.73
C LEU A 167 25.19 -18.11 -30.12
N ILE A 168 24.45 -17.09 -29.67
CA ILE A 168 23.05 -16.87 -30.07
C ILE A 168 22.96 -16.54 -31.56
N GLN A 169 23.81 -15.63 -32.07
CA GLN A 169 23.85 -15.28 -33.50
C GLN A 169 24.20 -16.48 -34.40
N GLN A 170 25.01 -17.41 -33.88
CA GLN A 170 25.37 -18.66 -34.54
C GLN A 170 24.33 -19.78 -34.34
N ASN A 171 23.21 -19.50 -33.68
CA ASN A 171 22.14 -20.46 -33.41
C ASN A 171 22.62 -21.71 -32.63
N LYS A 172 23.64 -21.54 -31.79
CA LYS A 172 24.27 -22.64 -31.04
C LYS A 172 23.58 -22.87 -29.70
N PRO A 173 23.06 -24.09 -29.42
CA PRO A 173 22.40 -24.38 -28.14
C PRO A 173 23.33 -24.28 -26.93
N GLU A 174 24.65 -24.27 -27.14
CA GLU A 174 25.66 -23.95 -26.12
C GLU A 174 25.42 -22.58 -25.46
N SER A 175 24.76 -21.64 -26.16
CA SER A 175 24.35 -20.36 -25.59
C SER A 175 23.48 -20.52 -24.34
N LEU A 176 22.56 -21.49 -24.33
CA LEU A 176 21.65 -21.75 -23.21
C LEU A 176 22.42 -22.16 -21.94
N LEU A 177 23.42 -23.03 -22.09
CA LEU A 177 24.29 -23.40 -20.98
C LEU A 177 25.16 -22.22 -20.53
N LYS A 178 25.75 -21.47 -21.46
CA LYS A 178 26.61 -20.33 -21.13
C LYS A 178 25.88 -19.21 -20.39
N ILE A 179 24.61 -18.96 -20.74
CA ILE A 179 23.74 -18.04 -19.99
C ILE A 179 23.58 -18.51 -18.54
N CYS A 180 23.32 -19.80 -18.32
CA CYS A 180 23.13 -20.34 -16.97
C CYS A 180 24.45 -20.33 -16.15
N GLU A 181 25.58 -20.60 -16.79
CA GLU A 181 26.90 -20.52 -16.15
C GLU A 181 27.20 -19.09 -15.70
N GLU A 182 26.97 -18.13 -16.59
CA GLU A 182 27.12 -16.70 -16.30
C GLU A 182 26.16 -16.23 -15.21
N PHE A 183 24.92 -16.73 -15.23
CA PHE A 183 23.92 -16.42 -14.21
C PHE A 183 24.40 -16.89 -12.83
N TYR A 184 24.87 -18.13 -12.74
CA TYR A 184 25.42 -18.64 -11.48
C TYR A 184 26.71 -17.93 -11.08
N ARG A 185 27.60 -17.61 -12.02
CA ARG A 185 28.83 -16.87 -11.75
C ARG A 185 28.55 -15.51 -11.13
N ARG A 186 27.52 -14.81 -11.62
CA ARG A 186 27.03 -13.52 -11.11
C ARG A 186 25.92 -13.66 -10.06
N ARG A 187 25.79 -14.81 -9.39
CA ARG A 187 24.82 -15.01 -8.30
C ARG A 187 25.03 -14.00 -7.17
N ASP A 188 23.99 -13.77 -6.39
CA ASP A 188 24.08 -12.89 -5.23
C ASP A 188 25.05 -13.50 -4.20
N LYS A 189 26.00 -12.70 -3.71
CA LYS A 189 26.89 -13.05 -2.60
C LYS A 189 26.78 -11.95 -1.54
N PHE A 190 27.28 -12.20 -0.33
CA PHE A 190 27.30 -11.17 0.70
C PHE A 190 27.98 -9.90 0.19
N ASN A 191 27.26 -8.78 0.27
CA ASN A 191 27.64 -7.45 -0.22
C ASN A 191 27.91 -7.36 -1.74
N PHE A 192 27.48 -8.35 -2.52
CA PHE A 192 27.53 -8.32 -3.97
C PHE A 192 26.18 -8.75 -4.53
N TYR A 193 25.38 -7.77 -4.91
CA TYR A 193 24.07 -7.99 -5.53
C TYR A 193 24.18 -7.90 -7.04
N ASN A 194 23.51 -8.78 -7.77
CA ASN A 194 23.43 -8.70 -9.22
C ASN A 194 22.17 -7.92 -9.66
N PRO A 195 22.31 -6.62 -10.02
CA PRO A 195 21.16 -5.82 -10.43
C PRO A 195 20.55 -6.29 -11.76
N ASN A 196 21.28 -7.10 -12.54
CA ASN A 196 20.86 -7.55 -13.87
C ASN A 196 20.45 -9.04 -13.88
N LYS A 197 20.11 -9.63 -12.72
CA LYS A 197 19.70 -11.04 -12.66
C LYS A 197 18.51 -11.36 -13.58
N ASP A 198 17.59 -10.43 -13.72
CA ASP A 198 16.41 -10.56 -14.58
C ASP A 198 16.80 -10.69 -16.06
N ASP A 199 17.87 -10.02 -16.50
CA ASP A 199 18.30 -10.02 -17.90
C ASP A 199 18.71 -11.43 -18.38
N LEU A 200 19.41 -12.19 -17.53
CA LEU A 200 19.85 -13.55 -17.86
C LEU A 200 18.65 -14.50 -17.95
N TYR A 201 17.73 -14.39 -17.00
CA TYR A 201 16.48 -15.15 -16.97
C TYR A 201 15.59 -14.84 -18.19
N ASP A 202 15.47 -13.56 -18.53
CA ASP A 202 14.68 -13.05 -19.66
C ASP A 202 15.21 -13.54 -21.00
N VAL A 203 16.54 -13.48 -21.22
CA VAL A 203 17.18 -13.99 -22.44
C VAL A 203 16.94 -15.49 -22.58
N LEU A 204 17.09 -16.25 -21.50
CA LEU A 204 16.87 -17.69 -21.53
C LEU A 204 15.42 -18.04 -21.86
N SER A 205 14.47 -17.38 -21.19
CA SER A 205 13.03 -17.57 -21.39
C SER A 205 12.61 -17.23 -22.83
N PHE A 206 13.16 -16.15 -23.38
CA PHE A 206 12.95 -15.75 -24.77
C PHE A 206 13.48 -16.78 -25.76
N LEU A 207 14.71 -17.25 -25.56
CA LEU A 207 15.39 -18.17 -26.48
C LEU A 207 14.76 -19.57 -26.55
N ILE A 208 14.01 -19.99 -25.54
CA ILE A 208 13.30 -21.28 -25.55
C ILE A 208 11.77 -21.12 -25.66
N ARG A 209 11.28 -19.87 -25.69
CA ARG A 209 9.85 -19.51 -25.69
C ARG A 209 9.05 -20.17 -24.56
N LYS A 210 9.63 -20.22 -23.36
CA LYS A 210 9.02 -20.77 -22.15
C LYS A 210 9.28 -19.85 -20.96
N ASP A 211 8.32 -19.82 -20.06
CA ASP A 211 8.53 -19.28 -18.71
C ASP A 211 9.11 -20.40 -17.83
N ILE A 212 10.01 -20.06 -16.92
CA ILE A 212 10.87 -21.05 -16.23
C ILE A 212 10.60 -21.01 -14.72
N GLY A 213 9.91 -22.02 -14.21
CA GLY A 213 9.62 -22.20 -12.80
C GLY A 213 10.81 -22.80 -12.08
N LEU A 214 11.27 -22.16 -11.01
CA LEU A 214 12.45 -22.58 -10.26
C LEU A 214 12.10 -22.79 -8.80
N ILE A 215 12.54 -23.92 -8.25
CA ILE A 215 12.45 -24.16 -6.81
C ILE A 215 13.62 -23.45 -6.13
N GLY A 216 13.32 -22.50 -5.25
CA GLY A 216 14.31 -21.75 -4.49
C GLY A 216 14.19 -21.99 -2.99
N ARG A 217 14.23 -20.90 -2.22
CA ARG A 217 14.15 -20.94 -0.76
C ARG A 217 12.86 -21.64 -0.30
N ASN A 218 12.94 -22.38 0.81
CA ASN A 218 11.82 -23.10 1.43
C ASN A 218 11.11 -24.11 0.51
N ASN A 219 11.79 -24.59 -0.55
CA ASN A 219 11.20 -25.43 -1.60
C ASN A 219 10.00 -24.77 -2.33
N GLY A 220 9.92 -23.43 -2.33
CA GLY A 220 8.90 -22.70 -3.05
C GLY A 220 9.23 -22.59 -4.54
N LEU A 221 8.28 -22.94 -5.41
CA LEU A 221 8.34 -22.66 -6.84
C LEU A 221 8.12 -21.16 -7.09
N THR A 222 9.00 -20.55 -7.88
CA THR A 222 8.88 -19.16 -8.36
C THR A 222 9.01 -19.08 -9.88
N TRP A 223 8.25 -18.17 -10.49
CA TRP A 223 8.28 -17.83 -11.92
C TRP A 223 8.86 -16.44 -12.20
N ASN A 224 9.36 -15.76 -11.16
CA ASN A 224 9.92 -14.42 -11.25
C ASN A 224 11.18 -14.29 -10.39
N THR A 225 12.20 -13.67 -10.94
CA THR A 225 13.48 -13.38 -10.29
C THR A 225 13.38 -12.34 -9.17
N THR A 226 12.28 -11.59 -9.12
CA THR A 226 11.97 -10.61 -8.06
C THR A 226 11.22 -11.23 -6.86
N ASP A 227 10.80 -12.49 -6.94
CA ASP A 227 10.18 -13.22 -5.83
C ASP A 227 11.19 -13.42 -4.69
N PHE A 228 10.75 -13.29 -3.44
CA PHE A 228 11.58 -13.50 -2.25
C PHE A 228 12.10 -14.96 -2.12
N ASN A 229 11.45 -15.92 -2.78
CA ASN A 229 11.90 -17.30 -2.85
C ASN A 229 12.98 -17.53 -3.91
N PHE A 230 13.19 -16.58 -4.84
CA PHE A 230 14.24 -16.68 -5.84
C PHE A 230 15.61 -16.46 -5.18
N ASP A 231 16.45 -17.49 -5.17
CA ASP A 231 17.77 -17.47 -4.54
C ASP A 231 18.84 -18.18 -5.39
N ASN A 232 20.05 -18.34 -4.83
CA ASN A 232 21.14 -19.03 -5.52
C ASN A 232 20.83 -20.50 -5.82
N ASN A 233 19.95 -21.15 -5.05
CA ASN A 233 19.51 -22.51 -5.35
C ASN A 233 18.61 -22.54 -6.60
N SER A 234 17.75 -21.52 -6.78
CA SER A 234 16.99 -21.35 -8.02
C SER A 234 17.91 -21.29 -9.24
N ILE A 235 18.98 -20.48 -9.16
CA ILE A 235 19.96 -20.34 -10.25
C ILE A 235 20.74 -21.65 -10.46
N LEU A 236 21.11 -22.36 -9.39
CA LEU A 236 21.79 -23.65 -9.47
C LEU A 236 20.93 -24.71 -10.16
N ASN A 237 19.64 -24.79 -9.82
CA ASN A 237 18.69 -25.73 -10.42
C ASN A 237 18.58 -25.52 -11.94
N LEU A 238 18.56 -24.26 -12.37
CA LEU A 238 18.57 -23.89 -13.78
C LEU A 238 19.85 -24.34 -14.49
N LEU A 239 21.01 -24.11 -13.88
CA LEU A 239 22.30 -24.56 -14.39
C LEU A 239 22.37 -26.09 -14.48
N ILE A 240 21.90 -26.82 -13.46
CA ILE A 240 21.85 -28.29 -13.48
C ILE A 240 21.02 -28.76 -14.67
N TYR A 241 19.83 -28.20 -14.87
CA TYR A 241 18.95 -28.57 -15.97
C TYR A 241 19.63 -28.37 -17.34
N PHE A 242 20.17 -27.18 -17.61
CA PHE A 242 20.77 -26.90 -18.91
C PHE A 242 22.10 -27.64 -19.12
N SER A 243 22.88 -27.91 -18.07
CA SER A 243 24.10 -28.73 -18.20
C SER A 243 23.83 -30.15 -18.69
N LYS A 244 22.63 -30.68 -18.44
CA LYS A 244 22.17 -31.99 -18.91
C LYS A 244 21.52 -31.93 -20.29
N ASN A 245 20.73 -30.89 -20.53
CA ASN A 245 19.71 -30.90 -21.58
C ASN A 245 19.98 -29.95 -22.75
N TYR A 246 20.95 -29.02 -22.68
CA TYR A 246 21.13 -28.00 -23.73
C TYR A 246 21.29 -28.61 -25.12
N LYS A 247 21.97 -29.76 -25.25
CA LYS A 247 22.18 -30.44 -26.54
C LYS A 247 20.90 -30.98 -27.18
N ASN A 248 19.82 -31.12 -26.42
CA ASN A 248 18.52 -31.56 -26.91
C ASN A 248 17.71 -30.42 -27.54
N PHE A 249 18.20 -29.18 -27.45
CA PHE A 249 17.58 -28.02 -28.07
C PHE A 249 18.14 -27.82 -29.47
N VAL A 250 17.23 -27.68 -30.44
CA VAL A 250 17.54 -27.44 -31.85
C VAL A 250 16.94 -26.10 -32.25
N TRP A 251 17.72 -25.29 -32.95
CA TRP A 251 17.26 -24.00 -33.44
C TRP A 251 16.16 -24.14 -34.49
N ASN A 252 15.08 -23.37 -34.36
CA ASN A 252 14.05 -23.23 -35.37
C ASN A 252 14.25 -21.93 -36.16
N ASP A 253 14.68 -22.03 -37.41
CA ASP A 253 14.93 -20.86 -38.26
C ASP A 253 13.68 -20.06 -38.62
N SER A 254 12.50 -20.69 -38.67
CA SER A 254 11.25 -20.01 -39.01
C SER A 254 10.75 -19.14 -37.87
N GLU A 255 10.90 -19.62 -36.62
CA GLU A 255 10.36 -18.93 -35.45
C GLU A 255 11.44 -18.23 -34.60
N LYS A 256 12.72 -18.43 -34.89
CA LYS A 256 13.88 -17.79 -34.25
C LYS A 256 14.03 -18.08 -32.75
N TYR A 257 13.83 -19.32 -32.35
CA TYR A 257 14.08 -19.80 -30.98
C TYR A 257 14.46 -21.29 -30.97
N PHE A 258 14.94 -21.79 -29.83
CA PHE A 258 15.33 -23.19 -29.62
C PHE A 258 14.14 -24.07 -29.21
N ILE A 259 13.96 -25.20 -29.91
CA ILE A 259 12.92 -26.19 -29.63
C ILE A 259 13.55 -27.46 -29.05
N ASN A 260 12.95 -27.98 -27.98
CA ASN A 260 13.20 -29.32 -27.48
C ASN A 260 11.88 -30.09 -27.47
N LYS A 261 11.77 -31.12 -28.31
CA LYS A 261 10.54 -31.93 -28.46
C LYS A 261 10.17 -32.72 -27.20
N ASN A 262 11.13 -32.97 -26.33
CA ASN A 262 10.95 -33.71 -25.08
C ASN A 262 10.72 -32.78 -23.89
N LEU A 263 10.70 -31.47 -24.10
CA LEU A 263 10.45 -30.49 -23.04
C LEU A 263 8.97 -30.54 -22.64
N GLN A 264 8.70 -31.09 -21.45
CA GLN A 264 7.38 -30.98 -20.85
C GLN A 264 7.15 -29.55 -20.41
N SER A 265 6.00 -29.00 -20.79
CA SER A 265 5.62 -27.62 -20.50
C SER A 265 4.13 -27.58 -20.23
N GLU A 266 3.75 -26.89 -19.16
CA GLU A 266 2.36 -26.54 -18.91
C GLU A 266 1.85 -25.58 -19.98
N LYS A 267 0.58 -25.71 -20.33
CA LYS A 267 -0.10 -24.74 -21.19
C LYS A 267 -0.57 -23.57 -20.36
N ILE A 268 -0.57 -22.38 -20.94
CA ILE A 268 -1.17 -21.20 -20.32
C ILE A 268 -2.55 -20.93 -20.92
N ASP A 269 -3.39 -20.24 -20.15
CA ASP A 269 -4.69 -19.76 -20.58
C ASP A 269 -4.63 -18.27 -20.92
N ASN A 270 -5.69 -17.75 -21.55
CA ASN A 270 -5.80 -16.33 -21.85
C ASN A 270 -5.83 -15.43 -20.59
N ILE A 271 -6.14 -16.00 -19.42
CA ILE A 271 -6.12 -15.26 -18.15
C ILE A 271 -4.67 -14.92 -17.79
N ALA A 272 -3.71 -15.83 -17.99
CA ALA A 272 -2.29 -15.57 -17.76
C ALA A 272 -1.77 -14.38 -18.61
N ASP A 273 -2.20 -14.27 -19.87
CA ASP A 273 -1.84 -13.11 -20.72
C ASP A 273 -2.37 -11.78 -20.15
N LEU A 274 -3.61 -11.76 -19.64
CA LEU A 274 -4.18 -10.55 -19.03
C LEU A 274 -3.41 -10.11 -17.78
N PHE A 275 -2.82 -11.04 -17.02
CA PHE A 275 -1.98 -10.68 -15.86
C PHE A 275 -0.69 -9.98 -16.28
N GLU A 276 -0.10 -10.37 -17.42
CA GLU A 276 1.08 -9.69 -17.95
C GLU A 276 0.73 -8.28 -18.45
N ASP A 277 -0.47 -8.09 -19.01
CA ASP A 277 -0.97 -6.78 -19.44
C ASP A 277 -1.17 -5.78 -18.29
N LEU A 278 -1.26 -6.23 -17.03
CA LEU A 278 -1.31 -5.32 -15.87
C LEU A 278 -0.05 -4.47 -15.71
N TYR A 279 1.07 -4.92 -16.28
CA TYR A 279 2.35 -4.21 -16.29
C TYR A 279 2.57 -3.40 -17.57
N ASN A 280 1.56 -3.33 -18.45
CA ASN A 280 1.66 -2.59 -19.70
C ASN A 280 1.75 -1.07 -19.42
N GLU A 281 2.66 -0.38 -20.10
CA GLU A 281 2.81 1.08 -19.97
C GLU A 281 1.58 1.85 -20.50
N ASN A 282 0.76 1.22 -21.35
CA ASN A 282 -0.49 1.79 -21.83
C ASN A 282 -1.61 1.59 -20.79
N ASP A 283 -2.04 2.68 -20.16
CA ASP A 283 -3.10 2.71 -19.15
C ASP A 283 -4.40 2.05 -19.63
N THR A 284 -4.77 2.21 -20.90
CA THR A 284 -6.01 1.63 -21.45
C THR A 284 -5.91 0.10 -21.52
N ILE A 285 -4.75 -0.43 -21.93
CA ILE A 285 -4.54 -1.88 -21.97
C ILE A 285 -4.58 -2.45 -20.54
N ALA A 286 -3.80 -1.85 -19.63
CA ALA A 286 -3.73 -2.32 -18.24
C ALA A 286 -5.10 -2.27 -17.53
N LEU A 287 -5.83 -1.17 -17.66
CA LEU A 287 -7.17 -1.03 -17.07
C LEU A 287 -8.17 -2.01 -17.66
N ASN A 288 -8.20 -2.17 -18.98
CA ASN A 288 -9.12 -3.12 -19.63
C ASN A 288 -8.81 -4.56 -19.25
N SER A 289 -7.54 -4.92 -19.15
CA SER A 289 -7.14 -6.27 -18.70
C SER A 289 -7.50 -6.47 -17.22
N TYR A 290 -7.33 -5.46 -16.37
CA TYR A 290 -7.78 -5.49 -14.99
C TYR A 290 -9.30 -5.71 -14.86
N ILE A 291 -10.10 -4.97 -15.63
CA ILE A 291 -11.56 -5.13 -15.67
C ILE A 291 -11.94 -6.55 -16.13
N LYS A 292 -11.33 -7.05 -17.20
CA LYS A 292 -11.57 -8.41 -17.70
C LYS A 292 -11.21 -9.48 -16.65
N LEU A 293 -10.08 -9.34 -15.97
CA LEU A 293 -9.67 -10.25 -14.91
C LEU A 293 -10.66 -10.23 -13.74
N SER A 294 -11.16 -9.06 -13.35
CA SER A 294 -12.16 -8.95 -12.29
C SER A 294 -13.51 -9.61 -12.61
N GLN A 295 -13.73 -10.01 -13.86
CA GLN A 295 -14.93 -10.69 -14.37
C GLN A 295 -14.63 -12.12 -14.86
N SER A 296 -13.39 -12.57 -14.73
CA SER A 296 -12.95 -13.90 -15.15
C SER A 296 -13.17 -14.93 -14.05
N ASN A 297 -12.88 -16.20 -14.36
CA ASN A 297 -13.01 -17.31 -13.41
C ASN A 297 -12.26 -17.02 -12.09
N SER A 298 -12.99 -16.92 -10.98
CA SER A 298 -12.44 -16.45 -9.70
C SER A 298 -11.35 -17.37 -9.14
N LYS A 299 -11.51 -18.69 -9.30
CA LYS A 299 -10.50 -19.67 -8.86
C LYS A 299 -9.17 -19.43 -9.56
N ARG A 300 -9.18 -19.34 -10.89
CA ARG A 300 -7.96 -19.14 -11.69
C ARG A 300 -7.32 -17.77 -11.44
N VAL A 301 -8.14 -16.72 -11.33
CA VAL A 301 -7.67 -15.38 -10.95
C VAL A 301 -7.06 -15.40 -9.56
N GLY A 302 -7.62 -16.17 -8.61
CA GLY A 302 -7.11 -16.32 -7.26
C GLY A 302 -5.75 -17.00 -7.20
N GLU A 303 -5.56 -18.07 -7.98
CA GLU A 303 -4.28 -18.78 -8.11
C GLU A 303 -3.17 -17.84 -8.61
N LEU A 304 -3.41 -17.17 -9.75
CA LEU A 304 -2.43 -16.26 -10.37
C LEU A 304 -2.20 -14.99 -9.53
N SER A 305 -3.24 -14.45 -8.89
CA SER A 305 -3.10 -13.34 -7.94
C SER A 305 -2.22 -13.72 -6.76
N THR A 306 -2.36 -14.94 -6.23
CA THR A 306 -1.51 -15.44 -5.14
C THR A 306 -0.07 -15.63 -5.57
N GLU A 307 0.16 -16.14 -6.79
CA GLU A 307 1.50 -16.22 -7.39
C GLU A 307 2.14 -14.83 -7.50
N LYS A 308 1.44 -13.85 -8.08
CA LYS A 308 1.99 -12.52 -8.35
C LYS A 308 2.11 -11.64 -7.10
N ASN A 309 1.24 -11.80 -6.10
CA ASN A 309 1.28 -11.01 -4.86
C ASN A 309 2.53 -11.26 -4.00
N LYS A 310 3.31 -12.31 -4.29
CA LYS A 310 4.64 -12.54 -3.69
C LYS A 310 5.69 -11.52 -4.19
N ASN A 311 5.46 -10.91 -5.35
CA ASN A 311 6.38 -9.99 -6.02
C ASN A 311 6.00 -8.53 -5.74
N PHE A 312 6.23 -8.06 -4.51
CA PHE A 312 5.83 -6.71 -4.10
C PHE A 312 6.66 -5.59 -4.75
N LEU A 313 7.79 -5.92 -5.39
CA LEU A 313 8.73 -4.97 -6.00
C LEU A 313 8.38 -4.59 -7.43
N ASP A 314 7.58 -5.39 -8.14
CA ASP A 314 7.18 -5.10 -9.52
C ASP A 314 5.92 -4.22 -9.53
N GLY A 315 6.12 -2.94 -9.86
CA GLY A 315 5.02 -2.00 -9.99
C GLY A 315 4.16 -2.30 -11.22
N THR A 316 2.91 -2.69 -11.01
CA THR A 316 1.89 -2.68 -12.08
C THR A 316 1.60 -1.25 -12.53
N ASN A 317 0.91 -1.10 -13.67
CA ASN A 317 0.52 0.21 -14.19
C ASN A 317 -0.17 1.07 -13.10
N TYR A 318 0.13 2.38 -13.07
CA TYR A 318 -0.36 3.26 -12.03
C TYR A 318 -1.88 3.55 -12.11
N VAL A 319 -2.58 3.21 -13.20
CA VAL A 319 -4.03 3.44 -13.33
C VAL A 319 -4.88 2.44 -12.55
N ILE A 320 -4.38 1.22 -12.33
CA ILE A 320 -5.11 0.15 -11.62
C ILE A 320 -4.92 0.27 -10.09
N PRO A 321 -5.74 -0.38 -9.25
CA PRO A 321 -5.66 -0.28 -7.79
C PRO A 321 -4.27 -0.56 -7.21
N MET A 322 -3.94 0.07 -6.07
CA MET A 322 -2.62 -0.05 -5.43
C MET A 322 -2.23 -1.49 -5.05
N PHE A 323 -3.21 -2.30 -4.65
CA PHE A 323 -3.02 -3.73 -4.32
C PHE A 323 -3.80 -4.60 -5.31
N PRO A 324 -3.43 -4.61 -6.60
CA PRO A 324 -4.30 -5.08 -7.67
C PRO A 324 -4.72 -6.53 -7.47
N PHE A 325 -3.80 -7.39 -7.02
CA PHE A 325 -4.06 -8.82 -6.81
C PHE A 325 -5.02 -9.11 -5.66
N ARG A 326 -4.97 -8.33 -4.56
CA ARG A 326 -5.94 -8.47 -3.46
C ARG A 326 -7.33 -8.08 -3.90
N PHE A 327 -7.43 -6.99 -4.66
CA PHE A 327 -8.69 -6.56 -5.25
C PHE A 327 -9.22 -7.58 -6.26
N LEU A 328 -8.38 -8.09 -7.18
CA LEU A 328 -8.81 -9.05 -8.22
C LEU A 328 -9.39 -10.33 -7.63
N ILE A 329 -8.82 -10.85 -6.55
CA ILE A 329 -9.38 -12.01 -5.84
C ILE A 329 -10.82 -11.70 -5.40
N GLN A 330 -11.03 -10.58 -4.71
CA GLN A 330 -12.35 -10.26 -4.16
C GLN A 330 -13.34 -9.80 -5.23
N LEU A 331 -12.90 -9.08 -6.26
CA LEU A 331 -13.76 -8.63 -7.35
C LEU A 331 -14.19 -9.78 -8.26
N SER A 332 -13.32 -10.74 -8.56
CA SER A 332 -13.71 -11.93 -9.33
C SER A 332 -14.70 -12.82 -8.56
N LEU A 333 -14.56 -12.94 -7.24
CA LEU A 333 -15.57 -13.60 -6.39
C LEU A 333 -16.90 -12.84 -6.38
N LEU A 334 -16.85 -11.51 -6.30
CA LEU A 334 -18.05 -10.66 -6.34
C LEU A 334 -18.79 -10.80 -7.68
N THR A 335 -18.10 -10.68 -8.81
CA THR A 335 -18.72 -10.75 -10.14
C THR A 335 -19.23 -12.15 -10.44
N GLU A 336 -18.52 -13.22 -10.04
CA GLU A 336 -19.01 -14.59 -10.11
C GLU A 336 -20.30 -14.77 -9.29
N TYR A 337 -20.34 -14.26 -8.05
CA TYR A 337 -21.55 -14.29 -7.23
C TYR A 337 -22.69 -13.52 -7.90
N CYS A 338 -22.42 -12.36 -8.48
CA CYS A 338 -23.43 -11.57 -9.18
C CYS A 338 -23.98 -12.31 -10.40
N HIS A 339 -23.12 -12.93 -11.21
CA HIS A 339 -23.55 -13.75 -12.35
C HIS A 339 -24.42 -14.94 -11.92
N HIS A 340 -24.01 -15.68 -10.89
CA HIS A 340 -24.80 -16.81 -10.38
C HIS A 340 -26.18 -16.42 -9.84
N ASN A 341 -26.34 -15.17 -9.37
CA ASN A 341 -27.57 -14.67 -8.78
C ASN A 341 -28.32 -13.67 -9.67
N ASN A 342 -27.94 -13.51 -10.95
CA ASN A 342 -28.53 -12.56 -11.89
C ASN A 342 -28.57 -11.11 -11.35
N ILE A 343 -27.51 -10.69 -10.68
CA ILE A 343 -27.35 -9.33 -10.15
C ILE A 343 -26.53 -8.52 -11.15
N ASP A 344 -27.05 -7.36 -11.57
CA ASP A 344 -26.26 -6.42 -12.38
C ASP A 344 -25.20 -5.73 -11.53
N PHE A 345 -23.95 -5.75 -12.00
CA PHE A 345 -22.82 -5.05 -11.41
C PHE A 345 -22.14 -4.09 -12.40
N LEU A 346 -22.63 -4.00 -13.64
CA LEU A 346 -22.08 -3.10 -14.66
C LEU A 346 -22.82 -1.77 -14.70
N GLY A 347 -24.12 -1.78 -14.42
CA GLY A 347 -24.97 -0.60 -14.38
C GLY A 347 -25.23 0.02 -15.75
N ASN A 348 -26.11 1.02 -15.76
CA ASN A 348 -26.49 1.76 -16.96
C ASN A 348 -25.54 2.95 -17.23
N ASP A 349 -25.68 3.57 -18.41
CA ASP A 349 -24.81 4.67 -18.84
C ASP A 349 -25.03 5.98 -18.05
N VAL A 350 -26.22 6.17 -17.46
CA VAL A 350 -26.49 7.32 -16.59
C VAL A 350 -25.63 7.24 -15.32
N LEU A 351 -25.60 6.07 -14.68
CA LEU A 351 -24.77 5.83 -13.52
C LEU A 351 -23.28 5.97 -13.85
N LYS A 352 -22.82 5.42 -14.99
CA LYS A 352 -21.43 5.57 -15.43
C LYS A 352 -21.05 7.05 -15.63
N SER A 353 -21.92 7.83 -16.26
CA SER A 353 -21.69 9.27 -16.41
C SER A 353 -21.62 10.00 -15.06
N ASN A 354 -22.43 9.59 -14.08
CA ASN A 354 -22.36 10.14 -12.73
C ASN A 354 -21.07 9.76 -12.01
N ILE A 355 -20.59 8.52 -12.16
CA ILE A 355 -19.29 8.06 -11.62
C ILE A 355 -18.13 8.85 -12.24
N GLU A 356 -18.14 9.09 -13.55
CA GLU A 356 -17.16 9.92 -14.23
C GLU A 356 -17.17 11.37 -13.72
N LYS A 357 -18.36 11.96 -13.56
CA LYS A 357 -18.51 13.29 -12.96
C LYS A 357 -17.96 13.34 -11.54
N LEU A 358 -18.31 12.39 -10.67
CA LEU A 358 -17.78 12.32 -9.30
C LEU A 358 -16.25 12.14 -9.27
N SER A 359 -15.69 11.42 -10.25
CA SER A 359 -14.23 11.22 -10.39
C SER A 359 -13.49 12.47 -10.83
N SER A 360 -14.18 13.41 -11.48
CA SER A 360 -13.64 14.68 -11.98
C SER A 360 -13.45 15.72 -10.86
N LYS A 361 -12.89 16.88 -11.22
CA LYS A 361 -12.81 18.03 -10.31
C LYS A 361 -14.14 18.80 -10.39
N LEU A 362 -14.82 18.90 -9.25
CA LEU A 362 -16.05 19.66 -9.06
C LEU A 362 -15.82 20.66 -7.93
N THR A 363 -16.51 21.80 -7.96
CA THR A 363 -16.60 22.64 -6.75
C THR A 363 -17.32 21.89 -5.64
N PHE A 364 -17.11 22.29 -4.39
CA PHE A 364 -17.79 21.70 -3.24
C PHE A 364 -19.32 21.67 -3.41
N ALA A 365 -19.92 22.79 -3.86
CA ALA A 365 -21.37 22.91 -4.04
C ALA A 365 -21.91 21.99 -5.15
N GLU A 366 -21.23 21.92 -6.30
CA GLU A 366 -21.61 21.02 -7.40
C GLU A 366 -21.54 19.55 -6.97
N ARG A 367 -20.46 19.19 -6.26
CA ARG A 367 -20.29 17.83 -5.72
C ARG A 367 -21.39 17.48 -4.74
N ARG A 368 -21.68 18.36 -3.77
CA ARG A 368 -22.71 18.10 -2.75
C ARG A 368 -24.10 17.97 -3.37
N LYS A 369 -24.41 18.79 -4.39
CA LYS A 369 -25.65 18.68 -5.16
C LYS A 369 -25.76 17.32 -5.86
N LEU A 370 -24.71 16.87 -6.56
CA LEU A 370 -24.70 15.58 -7.24
C LEU A 370 -24.78 14.40 -6.27
N GLU A 371 -24.06 14.45 -5.15
CA GLU A 371 -24.15 13.41 -4.12
C GLU A 371 -25.56 13.32 -3.52
N ASN A 372 -26.19 14.46 -3.18
CA ASN A 372 -27.55 14.48 -2.66
C ASN A 372 -28.55 13.91 -3.67
N GLN A 373 -28.41 14.29 -4.93
CA GLN A 373 -29.23 13.71 -6.00
C GLN A 373 -29.07 12.19 -6.05
N LEU A 374 -27.84 11.67 -6.04
CA LEU A 374 -27.60 10.22 -6.06
C LEU A 374 -28.12 9.51 -4.81
N ILE A 375 -28.01 10.11 -3.63
CA ILE A 375 -28.56 9.54 -2.38
C ILE A 375 -30.07 9.31 -2.47
N ASP A 376 -30.79 10.22 -3.13
CA ASP A 376 -32.24 10.18 -3.21
C ASP A 376 -32.75 9.39 -4.44
N ASP A 377 -32.00 9.41 -5.56
CA ASP A 377 -32.43 8.84 -6.84
C ASP A 377 -31.89 7.44 -7.14
N LEU A 378 -30.81 6.99 -6.47
CA LEU A 378 -30.19 5.69 -6.75
C LEU A 378 -31.18 4.54 -6.48
N LYS A 379 -31.32 3.67 -7.47
CA LYS A 379 -32.13 2.46 -7.34
C LYS A 379 -31.35 1.34 -6.64
N PRO A 380 -32.03 0.39 -5.97
CA PRO A 380 -31.38 -0.75 -5.33
C PRO A 380 -30.42 -1.53 -6.25
N GLU A 381 -30.80 -1.70 -7.53
CA GLU A 381 -29.99 -2.36 -8.55
C GLU A 381 -28.73 -1.57 -8.97
N GLU A 382 -28.65 -0.27 -8.69
CA GLU A 382 -27.52 0.59 -9.07
C GLU A 382 -26.41 0.65 -8.00
N ILE A 383 -26.68 0.13 -6.80
CA ILE A 383 -25.74 0.17 -5.68
C ILE A 383 -24.49 -0.68 -5.93
N THR A 384 -24.68 -1.91 -6.41
CA THR A 384 -23.54 -2.80 -6.69
C THR A 384 -22.70 -2.36 -7.87
N PRO A 385 -23.27 -1.86 -8.98
CA PRO A 385 -22.49 -1.18 -10.00
C PRO A 385 -21.67 0.00 -9.48
N LEU A 386 -22.24 0.83 -8.60
CA LEU A 386 -21.52 1.95 -7.98
C LEU A 386 -20.34 1.46 -7.14
N GLU A 387 -20.54 0.45 -6.29
CA GLU A 387 -19.49 -0.18 -5.48
C GLU A 387 -18.37 -0.77 -6.37
N TYR A 388 -18.74 -1.57 -7.37
CA TYR A 388 -17.80 -2.25 -8.27
C TYR A 388 -16.91 -1.25 -9.02
N TRP A 389 -17.50 -0.27 -9.70
CA TRP A 389 -16.72 0.72 -10.45
C TRP A 389 -15.89 1.62 -9.55
N THR A 390 -16.34 1.90 -8.33
CA THR A 390 -15.54 2.63 -7.34
C THR A 390 -14.28 1.85 -6.94
N LEU A 391 -14.37 0.51 -6.84
CA LEU A 391 -13.21 -0.34 -6.58
C LEU A 391 -12.29 -0.48 -7.80
N ILE A 392 -12.83 -0.53 -9.02
CA ILE A 392 -12.02 -0.47 -10.25
C ILE A 392 -11.24 0.86 -10.30
N TYR A 393 -11.90 1.98 -10.02
CA TYR A 393 -11.33 3.33 -10.02
C TYR A 393 -10.80 3.76 -8.64
N GLN A 394 -10.23 2.82 -7.88
CA GLN A 394 -9.72 3.01 -6.52
C GLN A 394 -8.88 4.28 -6.35
N LYS A 395 -8.05 4.61 -7.34
CA LYS A 395 -7.14 5.76 -7.31
C LYS A 395 -7.80 7.12 -7.56
N LYS A 396 -9.09 7.17 -7.89
CA LYS A 396 -9.85 8.42 -8.03
C LYS A 396 -10.35 8.90 -6.66
N SER A 397 -9.51 9.62 -5.92
CA SER A 397 -9.80 10.06 -4.53
C SER A 397 -11.16 10.75 -4.38
N ASN A 398 -11.52 11.65 -5.30
CA ASN A 398 -12.80 12.35 -5.31
C ASN A 398 -14.00 11.40 -5.40
N LEU A 399 -13.87 10.32 -6.18
CA LEU A 399 -14.89 9.29 -6.27
C LEU A 399 -14.99 8.51 -4.94
N GLN A 400 -13.85 8.13 -4.36
CA GLN A 400 -13.81 7.40 -3.09
C GLN A 400 -14.51 8.17 -1.96
N GLU A 401 -14.29 9.49 -1.88
CA GLU A 401 -14.95 10.36 -0.90
C GLU A 401 -16.46 10.38 -1.12
N SER A 402 -16.91 10.78 -2.31
CA SER A 402 -18.34 10.93 -2.61
C SER A 402 -19.12 9.63 -2.44
N VAL A 403 -18.60 8.51 -2.94
CA VAL A 403 -19.27 7.21 -2.88
C VAL A 403 -19.39 6.72 -1.44
N SER A 404 -18.39 7.01 -0.60
CA SER A 404 -18.46 6.67 0.82
C SER A 404 -19.66 7.31 1.51
N ARG A 405 -19.86 8.62 1.30
CA ARG A 405 -21.01 9.35 1.82
C ARG A 405 -22.33 8.84 1.25
N ILE A 406 -22.40 8.65 -0.07
CA ILE A 406 -23.60 8.18 -0.76
C ILE A 406 -24.04 6.83 -0.21
N LEU A 407 -23.12 5.85 -0.14
CA LEU A 407 -23.43 4.50 0.32
C LEU A 407 -23.81 4.48 1.80
N ASP A 408 -23.14 5.25 2.66
CA ASP A 408 -23.46 5.27 4.08
C ASP A 408 -24.89 5.76 4.36
N ILE A 409 -25.28 6.87 3.72
CA ILE A 409 -26.63 7.42 3.86
C ILE A 409 -27.64 6.49 3.20
N TYR A 410 -27.36 5.99 1.99
CA TYR A 410 -28.26 5.08 1.27
C TYR A 410 -28.57 3.82 2.08
N PHE A 411 -27.54 3.13 2.59
CA PHE A 411 -27.73 1.92 3.38
C PHE A 411 -28.47 2.19 4.68
N THR A 412 -28.25 3.34 5.30
CA THR A 412 -28.97 3.71 6.53
C THR A 412 -30.46 3.98 6.26
N LYS A 413 -30.78 4.71 5.19
CA LYS A 413 -32.17 5.00 4.80
C LYS A 413 -32.93 3.74 4.40
N ASN A 414 -32.26 2.79 3.75
CA ASN A 414 -32.88 1.59 3.17
C ASN A 414 -32.70 0.33 4.02
N TRP A 415 -32.18 0.45 5.25
CA TRP A 415 -31.76 -0.70 6.06
C TRP A 415 -32.89 -1.69 6.33
N ASP A 416 -34.06 -1.21 6.73
CA ASP A 416 -35.23 -2.07 6.98
C ASP A 416 -35.66 -2.85 5.74
N GLY A 417 -35.54 -2.23 4.56
CA GLY A 417 -35.82 -2.87 3.28
C GLY A 417 -34.82 -3.97 2.94
N ILE A 418 -33.56 -3.79 3.32
CA ILE A 418 -32.51 -4.82 3.18
C ILE A 418 -32.77 -5.97 4.14
N LEU A 419 -33.10 -5.69 5.40
CA LEU A 419 -33.36 -6.73 6.40
C LEU A 419 -34.57 -7.61 6.04
N LYS A 420 -35.61 -7.04 5.41
CA LYS A 420 -36.84 -7.76 5.04
C LYS A 420 -36.72 -8.58 3.75
N ASP A 421 -35.65 -8.39 2.99
CA ASP A 421 -35.42 -9.06 1.71
C ASP A 421 -34.24 -10.06 1.85
N ASP A 422 -34.56 -11.36 1.89
CA ASP A 422 -33.59 -12.43 2.11
C ASP A 422 -32.44 -12.40 1.10
N GLN A 423 -32.72 -12.08 -0.17
CA GLN A 423 -31.68 -12.03 -1.21
C GLN A 423 -30.77 -10.82 -1.01
N LYS A 424 -31.34 -9.64 -0.73
CA LYS A 424 -30.54 -8.44 -0.45
C LYS A 424 -29.71 -8.57 0.81
N LEU A 425 -30.27 -9.17 1.87
CA LEU A 425 -29.56 -9.40 3.13
C LEU A 425 -28.39 -10.37 2.96
N LYS A 426 -28.62 -11.51 2.28
CA LYS A 426 -27.55 -12.45 1.94
C LYS A 426 -26.45 -11.81 1.12
N PHE A 427 -26.83 -11.01 0.11
CA PHE A 427 -25.85 -10.34 -0.72
C PHE A 427 -25.08 -9.26 0.04
N TYR A 428 -25.74 -8.49 0.90
CA TYR A 428 -25.08 -7.52 1.78
C TYR A 428 -24.02 -8.17 2.68
N LEU A 429 -24.35 -9.32 3.29
CA LEU A 429 -23.40 -10.11 4.09
C LEU A 429 -22.27 -10.72 3.26
N LYS A 430 -22.50 -11.05 1.99
CA LYS A 430 -21.42 -11.46 1.07
C LYS A 430 -20.51 -10.31 0.71
N LYS A 431 -21.05 -9.12 0.44
CA LYS A 431 -20.25 -7.92 0.18
C LYS A 431 -19.37 -7.57 1.39
N SER A 432 -19.90 -7.68 2.61
CA SER A 432 -19.11 -7.36 3.80
C SER A 432 -17.85 -8.22 3.93
N ILE A 433 -17.90 -9.51 3.58
CA ILE A 433 -16.72 -10.38 3.64
C ILE A 433 -15.74 -10.13 2.49
N PHE A 434 -16.25 -9.94 1.27
CA PHE A 434 -15.39 -9.67 0.11
C PHE A 434 -14.63 -8.37 0.28
N PHE A 435 -15.31 -7.30 0.72
CA PHE A 435 -14.69 -5.99 0.89
C PHE A 435 -13.69 -5.97 2.05
N ALA A 436 -14.02 -6.58 3.20
CA ALA A 436 -13.09 -6.66 4.33
C ALA A 436 -11.78 -7.41 3.99
N ARG A 437 -11.84 -8.42 3.10
CA ARG A 437 -10.67 -9.21 2.70
C ARG A 437 -9.74 -8.52 1.70
N ILE A 438 -10.14 -7.37 1.14
CA ILE A 438 -9.23 -6.56 0.32
C ILE A 438 -8.04 -6.08 1.16
N GLY A 439 -8.27 -5.79 2.46
CA GLY A 439 -7.20 -5.45 3.40
C GLY A 439 -6.57 -4.08 3.13
N ILE A 440 -7.38 -3.11 2.69
CA ILE A 440 -7.02 -1.69 2.57
C ILE A 440 -7.90 -0.89 3.52
N ASN A 441 -7.38 0.16 4.14
CA ASN A 441 -8.20 1.05 4.98
C ASN A 441 -9.35 1.67 4.16
N GLY A 442 -10.45 2.01 4.82
CA GLY A 442 -11.59 2.70 4.21
C GLY A 442 -12.95 2.17 4.67
N ASN A 443 -14.02 2.87 4.27
CA ASN A 443 -15.38 2.53 4.68
C ASN A 443 -15.89 1.20 4.11
N LEU A 444 -15.26 0.67 3.05
CA LEU A 444 -15.60 -0.66 2.51
C LEU A 444 -15.51 -1.78 3.57
N ASN A 445 -14.66 -1.64 4.59
CA ASN A 445 -14.45 -2.67 5.61
C ASN A 445 -15.59 -2.74 6.64
N TYR A 446 -16.47 -1.72 6.67
CA TYR A 446 -17.36 -1.50 7.81
C TYR A 446 -18.82 -1.91 7.57
N TYR A 447 -19.08 -2.66 6.49
CA TYR A 447 -20.42 -3.12 6.15
C TYR A 447 -21.05 -3.94 7.29
N ILE A 448 -20.28 -4.85 7.88
CA ILE A 448 -20.76 -5.71 8.96
C ILE A 448 -21.21 -4.91 10.20
N TYR A 449 -20.68 -3.70 10.41
CA TYR A 449 -21.03 -2.88 11.55
C TYR A 449 -22.42 -2.25 11.45
N LYS A 450 -23.11 -2.27 10.30
CA LYS A 450 -24.52 -1.83 10.22
C LYS A 450 -25.46 -2.64 11.11
N PHE A 451 -25.08 -3.87 11.46
CA PHE A 451 -25.81 -4.72 12.40
C PHE A 451 -25.64 -4.32 13.87
N LEU A 452 -24.71 -3.42 14.19
CA LEU A 452 -24.44 -3.02 15.57
C LEU A 452 -25.69 -2.44 16.24
N GLY A 453 -26.05 -2.99 17.40
CA GLY A 453 -27.18 -2.49 18.20
C GLY A 453 -28.57 -2.66 17.57
N ASN A 454 -28.71 -3.51 16.56
CA ASN A 454 -29.98 -3.75 15.87
C ASN A 454 -31.00 -4.57 16.70
N GLY A 455 -30.57 -5.21 17.78
CA GLY A 455 -31.46 -5.92 18.71
C GLY A 455 -31.90 -7.31 18.24
N SER A 456 -32.84 -7.90 18.99
CA SER A 456 -33.26 -9.30 18.83
C SER A 456 -34.09 -9.55 17.57
N GLU A 457 -34.86 -8.58 17.09
CA GLU A 457 -35.68 -8.73 15.87
C GLU A 457 -34.82 -9.05 14.64
N THR A 458 -33.69 -8.34 14.48
CA THR A 458 -32.73 -8.62 13.41
C THR A 458 -32.04 -9.98 13.58
N ILE A 459 -31.82 -10.45 14.82
CA ILE A 459 -31.29 -11.79 15.08
C ILE A 459 -32.26 -12.87 14.62
N ASP A 460 -33.56 -12.67 14.82
CA ASP A 460 -34.60 -13.59 14.36
C ASP A 460 -34.67 -13.65 12.84
N ILE A 461 -34.51 -12.50 12.16
CA ILE A 461 -34.37 -12.44 10.69
C ILE A 461 -33.13 -13.23 10.25
N LEU A 462 -31.96 -12.94 10.82
CA LEU A 462 -30.70 -13.61 10.50
C LEU A 462 -30.74 -15.12 10.76
N SER A 463 -31.53 -15.57 11.75
CA SER A 463 -31.67 -16.99 12.10
C SER A 463 -32.55 -17.77 11.12
N LYS A 464 -33.36 -17.09 10.31
CA LYS A 464 -34.17 -17.72 9.25
C LYS A 464 -33.38 -17.97 7.97
N ILE A 465 -32.22 -17.33 7.81
CA ILE A 465 -31.36 -17.52 6.65
C ILE A 465 -30.77 -18.93 6.66
N LYS A 466 -31.16 -19.76 5.69
CA LYS A 466 -30.56 -21.08 5.44
C LYS A 466 -29.54 -20.97 4.32
N THR A 467 -28.35 -21.50 4.53
CA THR A 467 -27.26 -21.52 3.56
C THR A 467 -26.24 -22.60 3.90
N ASP A 468 -25.71 -23.27 2.87
CA ASP A 468 -24.58 -24.22 3.00
C ASP A 468 -23.22 -23.53 2.79
N ASP A 469 -23.26 -22.25 2.43
CA ASP A 469 -22.08 -21.41 2.28
C ASP A 469 -21.47 -21.07 3.65
N THR A 470 -20.34 -21.71 3.96
CA THR A 470 -19.65 -21.60 5.26
C THR A 470 -19.21 -20.16 5.57
N GLU A 471 -18.84 -19.38 4.56
CA GLU A 471 -18.45 -17.99 4.75
C GLU A 471 -19.64 -17.10 5.10
N LEU A 472 -20.78 -17.35 4.46
CA LEU A 472 -22.01 -16.64 4.78
C LEU A 472 -22.50 -17.01 6.19
N GLN A 473 -22.40 -18.28 6.60
CA GLN A 473 -22.71 -18.70 7.98
C GLN A 473 -21.85 -17.96 9.00
N LEU A 474 -20.54 -17.83 8.74
CA LEU A 474 -19.62 -17.07 9.59
C LEU A 474 -20.07 -15.61 9.72
N GLN A 475 -20.43 -14.96 8.60
CA GLN A 475 -20.89 -13.57 8.61
C GLN A 475 -22.23 -13.39 9.31
N ILE A 476 -23.16 -14.33 9.16
CA ILE A 476 -24.44 -14.32 9.89
C ILE A 476 -24.18 -14.37 11.40
N ASN A 477 -23.29 -15.25 11.86
CA ASN A 477 -22.96 -15.37 13.27
C ASN A 477 -22.28 -14.11 13.82
N LEU A 478 -21.39 -13.48 13.04
CA LEU A 478 -20.78 -12.20 13.41
C LEU A 478 -21.83 -11.08 13.49
N ALA A 479 -22.73 -10.99 12.50
CA ALA A 479 -23.83 -10.02 12.50
C ALA A 479 -24.75 -10.19 13.72
N LYS A 480 -25.12 -11.43 14.09
CA LYS A 480 -25.93 -11.71 15.28
C LYS A 480 -25.25 -11.25 16.56
N LYS A 481 -23.93 -11.47 16.69
CA LYS A 481 -23.16 -10.98 17.82
C LYS A 481 -23.23 -9.46 17.91
N LEU A 482 -23.01 -8.76 16.80
CA LEU A 482 -23.06 -7.29 16.74
C LEU A 482 -24.44 -6.72 17.05
N CYS A 483 -25.53 -7.43 16.70
CA CYS A 483 -26.90 -6.99 17.03
C CYS A 483 -27.13 -6.81 18.54
N LEU A 484 -26.42 -7.56 19.39
CA LEU A 484 -26.52 -7.49 20.85
C LEU A 484 -25.59 -6.44 21.49
N GLU A 485 -24.59 -5.98 20.75
CA GLU A 485 -23.62 -5.00 21.23
C GLU A 485 -24.25 -3.60 21.23
N LYS A 486 -24.00 -2.83 22.29
CA LYS A 486 -24.39 -1.42 22.36
C LYS A 486 -23.24 -0.56 21.84
N PHE A 487 -23.53 0.30 20.88
CA PHE A 487 -22.58 1.33 20.50
C PHE A 487 -22.71 2.55 21.41
N ASP A 488 -21.62 2.85 22.10
CA ASP A 488 -21.40 4.18 22.66
C ASP A 488 -20.09 4.69 22.08
N TYR A 489 -20.15 5.87 21.46
CA TYR A 489 -18.97 6.46 20.83
C TYR A 489 -18.00 6.89 21.96
N PRO A 490 -16.76 6.40 21.95
CA PRO A 490 -15.78 6.72 22.99
C PRO A 490 -15.33 8.17 22.82
N ILE A 491 -15.85 9.07 23.65
CA ILE A 491 -15.41 10.47 23.70
C ILE A 491 -14.17 10.55 24.58
N ASP A 492 -13.13 11.27 24.14
CA ASP A 492 -12.01 11.60 25.02
C ASP A 492 -12.45 12.56 26.14
N ASP A 493 -12.24 12.18 27.39
CA ASP A 493 -12.50 13.03 28.55
C ASP A 493 -11.68 14.33 28.49
N LYS A 494 -10.51 14.29 27.83
CA LYS A 494 -9.59 15.42 27.70
C LYS A 494 -9.83 16.19 26.41
N LYS A 495 -10.86 17.03 26.42
CA LYS A 495 -11.23 17.93 25.31
C LYS A 495 -10.17 19.01 24.99
N ILE A 496 -9.33 19.35 25.97
CA ILE A 496 -8.24 20.33 25.84
C ILE A 496 -6.89 19.63 26.08
N SER A 497 -5.97 19.76 25.12
CA SER A 497 -4.64 19.14 25.14
C SER A 497 -3.57 20.12 24.65
N GLY A 498 -2.29 19.70 24.64
CA GLY A 498 -1.21 20.51 24.06
C GLY A 498 -1.37 20.77 22.56
N GLY A 499 -2.13 19.94 21.85
CA GLY A 499 -2.44 20.09 20.43
C GLY A 499 -3.84 20.61 20.12
N ASN A 500 -4.70 20.78 21.13
CA ASN A 500 -6.07 21.28 20.98
C ASN A 500 -6.41 22.21 22.16
N PHE A 501 -6.34 23.52 21.98
CA PHE A 501 -6.38 24.51 23.05
C PHE A 501 -7.09 25.80 22.63
N ASN A 502 -7.63 26.51 23.62
CA ASN A 502 -8.29 27.81 23.41
C ASN A 502 -7.35 28.80 22.73
N SER A 503 -7.90 29.60 21.84
CA SER A 503 -7.16 30.64 21.16
C SER A 503 -6.51 31.64 22.13
N GLN A 504 -5.41 32.22 21.68
CA GLN A 504 -4.62 33.18 22.42
C GLN A 504 -4.55 34.46 21.62
N LYS A 505 -4.72 35.60 22.29
CA LYS A 505 -4.47 36.91 21.69
C LYS A 505 -2.96 37.16 21.66
N ILE A 506 -2.36 37.02 20.48
CA ILE A 506 -0.91 37.20 20.27
C ILE A 506 -0.62 38.35 19.30
N ASN A 507 0.57 38.94 19.36
CA ASN A 507 1.01 39.89 18.34
C ASN A 507 1.67 39.10 17.19
N ILE A 508 0.90 38.81 16.14
CA ILE A 508 1.32 37.86 15.09
C ILE A 508 2.57 38.38 14.38
N GLN A 509 2.57 39.65 14.00
CA GLN A 509 3.70 40.27 13.30
C GLN A 509 4.98 40.20 14.16
N GLN A 510 4.88 40.56 15.45
CA GLN A 510 6.04 40.54 16.35
C GLN A 510 6.60 39.12 16.54
N GLU A 511 5.74 38.10 16.69
CA GLU A 511 6.19 36.73 16.85
C GLU A 511 6.85 36.19 15.57
N VAL A 512 6.29 36.51 14.39
CA VAL A 512 6.90 36.15 13.11
C VAL A 512 8.24 36.85 12.91
N ASP A 513 8.36 38.12 13.27
CA ASP A 513 9.62 38.87 13.15
C ASP A 513 10.71 38.30 14.07
N LYS A 514 10.35 37.83 15.27
CA LYS A 514 11.27 37.06 16.13
C LYS A 514 11.74 35.78 15.44
N LEU A 515 10.82 35.01 14.85
CA LEU A 515 11.17 33.77 14.17
C LEU A 515 12.14 33.97 13.00
N ARG A 516 12.04 35.09 12.27
CA ARG A 516 13.00 35.40 11.18
C ARG A 516 14.45 35.47 11.66
N ILE A 517 14.66 35.79 12.94
CA ILE A 517 15.99 35.91 13.56
C ILE A 517 16.40 34.58 14.22
N THR A 518 15.44 33.83 14.77
CA THR A 518 15.72 32.66 15.62
C THR A 518 15.64 31.32 14.90
N ALA A 519 14.91 31.22 13.79
CA ALA A 519 14.74 29.97 13.05
C ALA A 519 16.08 29.48 12.48
N LYS A 520 16.30 28.17 12.50
CA LYS A 520 17.57 27.58 12.04
C LYS A 520 17.70 27.58 10.52
N ASN A 521 16.58 27.44 9.84
CA ASN A 521 16.45 27.40 8.38
C ASN A 521 15.01 27.76 7.98
N ASP A 522 14.74 27.81 6.67
CA ASP A 522 13.41 28.16 6.16
C ASP A 522 12.32 27.16 6.56
N ASP A 523 12.63 25.86 6.63
CA ASP A 523 11.63 24.84 6.96
C ASP A 523 11.20 24.93 8.43
N ASP A 524 12.15 25.25 9.32
CA ASP A 524 11.92 25.55 10.74
C ASP A 524 11.08 26.82 10.88
N PHE A 525 11.41 27.87 10.11
CA PHE A 525 10.66 29.12 10.08
C PHE A 525 9.20 28.91 9.62
N GLU A 526 8.99 28.21 8.50
CA GLU A 526 7.65 27.91 7.97
C GLU A 526 6.81 27.11 8.96
N TYR A 527 7.41 26.10 9.60
CA TYR A 527 6.74 25.29 10.61
C TYR A 527 6.32 26.11 11.83
N ASP A 528 7.22 26.96 12.33
CA ASP A 528 6.94 27.77 13.51
C ASP A 528 5.94 28.90 13.22
N VAL A 529 5.90 29.44 12.00
CA VAL A 529 4.84 30.36 11.55
C VAL A 529 3.48 29.66 11.60
N LEU A 530 3.38 28.41 11.13
CA LEU A 530 2.13 27.64 11.23
C LEU A 530 1.69 27.41 12.69
N LYS A 531 2.63 27.22 13.63
CA LYS A 531 2.32 27.16 15.07
C LYS A 531 1.84 28.49 15.64
N ILE A 532 2.31 29.62 15.10
CA ILE A 532 1.77 30.94 15.47
C ILE A 532 0.32 31.04 14.99
N PHE A 533 0.07 30.72 13.72
CA PHE A 533 -1.29 30.75 13.16
C PHE A 533 -2.24 29.80 13.89
N SER A 534 -1.75 28.65 14.39
CA SER A 534 -2.58 27.74 15.18
C SER A 534 -2.98 28.26 16.56
N LYS A 535 -2.40 29.36 17.04
CA LYS A 535 -2.76 29.98 18.33
C LYS A 535 -3.81 31.08 18.21
N ILE A 536 -3.99 31.67 17.02
CA ILE A 536 -4.84 32.85 16.84
C ILE A 536 -6.31 32.53 17.12
N GLY A 537 -7.09 33.54 17.51
CA GLY A 537 -8.56 33.46 17.59
C GLY A 537 -9.25 34.02 16.35
N TYR A 538 -10.59 33.89 16.28
CA TYR A 538 -11.40 34.35 15.15
C TYR A 538 -11.12 35.82 14.79
N SER A 539 -11.03 36.70 15.80
CA SER A 539 -10.80 38.14 15.63
C SER A 539 -9.47 38.49 14.96
N GLN A 540 -8.51 37.57 14.90
CA GLN A 540 -7.18 37.78 14.35
C GLN A 540 -6.97 37.21 12.95
N ILE A 541 -8.00 36.62 12.33
CA ILE A 541 -7.91 36.02 10.98
C ILE A 541 -7.37 37.03 9.95
N LEU A 542 -7.85 38.28 9.97
CA LEU A 542 -7.39 39.35 9.06
C LEU A 542 -5.89 39.60 9.21
N GLU A 543 -5.40 39.70 10.44
CA GLU A 543 -3.99 39.95 10.74
C GLU A 543 -3.13 38.77 10.27
N ALA A 544 -3.57 37.54 10.55
CA ALA A 544 -2.89 36.33 10.10
C ALA A 544 -2.78 36.24 8.58
N ILE A 545 -3.87 36.51 7.84
CA ILE A 545 -3.84 36.53 6.36
C ILE A 545 -2.85 37.58 5.85
N LYS A 546 -2.88 38.80 6.39
CA LYS A 546 -1.96 39.87 5.99
C LYS A 546 -0.49 39.52 6.25
N VAL A 547 -0.21 38.83 7.34
CA VAL A 547 1.15 38.35 7.64
C VAL A 547 1.53 37.21 6.70
N ALA A 548 0.64 36.24 6.48
CA ALA A 548 0.85 35.13 5.57
C ALA A 548 1.13 35.60 4.13
N ASP A 549 0.42 36.63 3.64
CA ASP A 549 0.64 37.22 2.31
C ASP A 549 2.07 37.73 2.10
N LYS A 550 2.72 38.21 3.17
CA LYS A 550 4.09 38.73 3.14
C LYS A 550 5.16 37.64 3.23
N ILE A 551 4.78 36.39 3.46
CA ILE A 551 5.70 35.27 3.63
C ILE A 551 5.64 34.36 2.41
N LYS A 552 6.80 33.99 1.87
CA LYS A 552 6.90 32.98 0.81
C LYS A 552 7.19 31.63 1.45
N PHE A 553 6.31 30.66 1.25
CA PHE A 553 6.55 29.27 1.60
C PHE A 553 7.17 28.56 0.39
N LYS A 554 8.09 27.63 0.61
CA LYS A 554 8.62 26.75 -0.43
C LYS A 554 7.51 25.80 -0.87
N LYS A 555 7.24 25.77 -2.18
CA LYS A 555 6.21 24.89 -2.77
C LYS A 555 6.48 23.39 -2.54
N GLU A 556 7.72 23.03 -2.27
CA GLU A 556 8.18 21.65 -2.10
C GLU A 556 7.80 21.04 -0.74
N ASN A 557 7.43 21.86 0.26
CA ASN A 557 7.26 21.41 1.65
C ASN A 557 5.87 20.86 2.01
N TYR A 558 4.95 20.72 1.04
CA TYR A 558 3.55 20.28 1.25
C TYR A 558 2.75 21.07 2.31
N ARG A 559 3.26 22.23 2.75
CA ARG A 559 2.69 23.07 3.81
C ARG A 559 1.96 24.24 3.20
N ASP A 560 0.67 24.36 3.50
CA ASP A 560 -0.18 25.47 3.11
C ASP A 560 -0.25 26.48 4.27
N LYS A 561 0.26 27.70 4.06
CA LYS A 561 0.26 28.77 5.08
C LYS A 561 -1.14 29.28 5.43
N TYR A 562 -2.14 28.98 4.60
CA TYR A 562 -3.55 29.30 4.83
C TYR A 562 -4.35 28.09 5.36
N SER A 563 -3.70 26.95 5.64
CA SER A 563 -4.39 25.74 6.11
C SER A 563 -5.24 25.96 7.35
N PHE A 564 -4.89 26.94 8.19
CA PHE A 564 -5.64 27.29 9.41
C PHE A 564 -7.08 27.75 9.11
N LEU A 565 -7.34 28.38 7.95
CA LEU A 565 -8.69 28.82 7.58
C LEU A 565 -9.63 27.61 7.40
N LYS A 566 -9.11 26.55 6.78
CA LYS A 566 -9.83 25.30 6.59
C LYS A 566 -9.87 24.48 7.88
N ARG A 567 -8.71 24.15 8.46
CA ARG A 567 -8.58 23.17 9.56
C ARG A 567 -8.95 23.72 10.93
N ASP A 568 -8.56 24.97 11.24
CA ASP A 568 -8.80 25.53 12.59
C ASP A 568 -10.17 26.20 12.69
N PHE A 569 -10.62 26.83 11.59
CA PHE A 569 -11.85 27.63 11.55
C PHE A 569 -12.99 27.01 10.74
N GLY A 570 -12.76 25.97 9.95
CA GLY A 570 -13.85 25.20 9.36
C GLY A 570 -14.40 25.72 8.03
N PHE A 571 -13.67 26.59 7.33
CA PHE A 571 -14.07 27.10 6.01
C PHE A 571 -13.69 26.13 4.87
N PHE A 572 -14.16 24.88 4.96
CA PHE A 572 -13.81 23.79 4.04
C PHE A 572 -14.37 23.93 2.62
N SER A 573 -15.45 24.71 2.44
CA SER A 573 -16.11 24.92 1.14
C SER A 573 -15.41 25.95 0.25
N ILE A 574 -14.38 26.63 0.76
CA ILE A 574 -13.59 27.61 0.02
C ILE A 574 -12.34 26.92 -0.51
N ASP A 575 -12.26 26.84 -1.83
CA ASP A 575 -11.12 26.27 -2.54
C ASP A 575 -10.05 27.34 -2.83
N ASN A 576 -8.80 26.90 -2.98
CA ASN A 576 -7.68 27.69 -3.50
C ASN A 576 -7.37 28.99 -2.70
N TRP A 577 -7.11 28.84 -1.40
CA TRP A 577 -6.72 29.95 -0.52
C TRP A 577 -5.43 30.69 -0.94
N GLU A 578 -4.61 30.10 -1.81
CA GLU A 578 -3.43 30.74 -2.40
C GLU A 578 -3.79 31.86 -3.40
N ALA A 579 -5.00 31.87 -3.95
CA ALA A 579 -5.44 32.93 -4.86
C ALA A 579 -5.85 34.21 -4.10
N GLU A 580 -5.32 35.35 -4.53
CA GLU A 580 -5.52 36.64 -3.86
C GLU A 580 -6.97 37.12 -3.91
N ASP A 581 -7.66 36.89 -5.03
CA ASP A 581 -9.08 37.19 -5.20
C ASP A 581 -9.95 36.39 -4.22
N VAL A 582 -9.67 35.10 -4.02
CA VAL A 582 -10.35 34.27 -3.03
C VAL A 582 -10.21 34.86 -1.61
N ARG A 583 -9.00 35.26 -1.22
CA ARG A 583 -8.75 35.86 0.10
C ARG A 583 -9.42 37.23 0.25
N ARG A 584 -9.37 38.07 -0.79
CA ARG A 584 -10.01 39.38 -0.80
C ARG A 584 -11.53 39.25 -0.67
N ASP A 585 -12.14 38.33 -1.41
CA ASP A 585 -13.57 38.06 -1.35
C ASP A 585 -13.96 37.53 0.03
N PHE A 586 -13.16 36.63 0.59
CA PHE A 586 -13.37 36.15 1.96
C PHE A 586 -13.32 37.29 2.98
N LEU A 587 -12.31 38.15 2.92
CA LEU A 587 -12.16 39.27 3.84
C LEU A 587 -13.30 40.29 3.72
N SER A 588 -13.84 40.50 2.51
CA SER A 588 -15.00 41.37 2.28
C SER A 588 -16.25 40.87 3.03
N VAL A 589 -16.51 39.56 2.96
CA VAL A 589 -17.60 38.93 3.71
C VAL A 589 -17.31 38.93 5.21
N TYR A 590 -16.08 38.58 5.61
CA TYR A 590 -15.63 38.57 7.01
C TYR A 590 -15.82 39.94 7.70
N HIS A 591 -15.59 41.04 6.98
CA HIS A 591 -15.78 42.40 7.51
C HIS A 591 -17.26 42.83 7.62
N SER A 592 -18.11 42.34 6.72
CA SER A 592 -19.52 42.71 6.67
C SER A 592 -20.42 41.85 7.56
N HIS A 593 -19.92 40.71 8.05
CA HIS A 593 -20.69 39.72 8.80
C HIS A 593 -20.13 39.51 10.20
N LYS A 594 -21.02 39.35 11.19
CA LYS A 594 -20.62 38.75 12.48
C LYS A 594 -20.23 37.29 12.27
N GLU A 595 -19.46 36.71 13.20
CA GLU A 595 -18.97 35.32 13.11
C GLU A 595 -20.07 34.31 12.74
N LYS A 596 -21.20 34.34 13.44
CA LYS A 596 -22.35 33.45 13.14
C LYS A 596 -22.83 33.62 11.69
N GLN A 597 -22.98 34.86 11.23
CA GLN A 597 -23.48 35.18 9.90
C GLN A 597 -22.47 34.82 8.81
N LEU A 598 -21.17 34.83 9.11
CA LEU A 598 -20.12 34.40 8.18
C LEU A 598 -20.22 32.89 7.90
N TYR A 599 -20.38 32.08 8.95
CA TYR A 599 -20.62 30.64 8.78
C TYR A 599 -21.91 30.37 8.01
N GLU A 600 -22.99 31.07 8.34
CA GLU A 600 -24.26 30.95 7.61
C GLU A 600 -24.10 31.28 6.13
N TYR A 601 -23.39 32.36 5.81
CA TYR A 601 -23.12 32.76 4.42
C TYR A 601 -22.37 31.67 3.64
N TYR A 602 -21.33 31.08 4.21
CA TYR A 602 -20.54 30.06 3.50
C TYR A 602 -21.23 28.70 3.42
N LEU A 603 -22.08 28.35 4.38
CA LEU A 603 -22.94 27.18 4.30
C LEU A 603 -24.00 27.36 3.21
N ASP A 604 -24.65 28.54 3.15
CA ASP A 604 -25.63 28.89 2.12
C ASP A 604 -24.98 28.90 0.72
N LYS A 605 -23.80 29.53 0.59
CA LYS A 605 -23.03 29.57 -0.67
C LYS A 605 -22.59 28.18 -1.12
N ALA A 606 -22.32 27.28 -0.18
CA ALA A 606 -21.99 25.88 -0.46
C ALA A 606 -23.22 25.00 -0.78
N GLY A 607 -24.43 25.53 -0.65
CA GLY A 607 -25.67 24.79 -0.90
C GLY A 607 -25.99 23.74 0.17
N ILE A 608 -25.53 23.93 1.41
CA ILE A 608 -25.84 23.02 2.51
C ILE A 608 -27.27 23.27 3.00
N ASP A 609 -28.07 22.21 3.07
CA ASP A 609 -29.45 22.28 3.58
C ASP A 609 -29.50 22.04 5.10
N TYR A 610 -29.45 23.12 5.88
CA TYR A 610 -29.45 23.07 7.36
C TYR A 610 -30.52 23.98 8.00
N LYS A 611 -31.38 24.59 7.19
CA LYS A 611 -32.39 25.57 7.61
C LYS A 611 -33.81 25.06 7.35
N ASN A 612 -34.75 25.55 8.16
CA ASN A 612 -36.18 25.48 7.87
C ASN A 612 -36.55 26.54 6.81
N ASN A 613 -37.78 26.49 6.32
CA ASN A 613 -38.31 27.47 5.35
C ASN A 613 -38.31 28.92 5.89
N ASP A 614 -38.39 29.10 7.20
CA ASP A 614 -38.33 30.41 7.88
C ASP A 614 -36.89 30.91 8.14
N LYS A 615 -35.89 30.20 7.60
CA LYS A 615 -34.43 30.43 7.76
C LYS A 615 -33.88 30.17 9.16
N SER A 616 -34.69 29.68 10.11
CA SER A 616 -34.18 29.17 11.39
C SER A 616 -33.41 27.86 11.21
N LEU A 617 -32.59 27.49 12.19
CA LEU A 617 -31.84 26.22 12.16
C LEU A 617 -32.81 25.02 12.17
N ASP A 618 -32.62 24.10 11.24
CA ASP A 618 -33.30 22.81 11.22
C ASP A 618 -32.40 21.78 11.91
N TYR A 619 -32.71 21.50 13.18
CA TYR A 619 -31.91 20.61 14.00
C TYR A 619 -31.95 19.16 13.54
N ASP A 620 -33.01 18.74 12.85
CA ASP A 620 -33.11 17.38 12.31
C ASP A 620 -32.17 17.24 11.10
N LYS A 621 -32.14 18.22 10.19
CA LYS A 621 -31.14 18.24 9.09
C LYS A 621 -29.72 18.33 9.61
N ILE A 622 -29.48 19.19 10.60
CA ILE A 622 -28.17 19.33 11.25
C ILE A 622 -27.73 18.00 11.88
N TYR A 623 -28.63 17.29 12.56
CA TYR A 623 -28.33 15.99 13.16
C TYR A 623 -27.81 14.99 12.12
N GLU A 624 -28.44 14.93 10.94
CA GLU A 624 -28.02 14.08 9.83
C GLU A 624 -26.64 14.50 9.27
N ILE A 625 -26.39 15.81 9.11
CA ILE A 625 -25.07 16.32 8.68
C ILE A 625 -23.97 15.89 9.66
N LEU A 626 -24.20 16.08 10.97
CA LEU A 626 -23.25 15.66 12.02
C LEU A 626 -23.00 14.15 12.03
N LYS A 627 -23.98 13.35 11.58
CA LYS A 627 -23.89 11.89 11.57
C LYS A 627 -23.14 11.35 10.34
N PHE A 628 -23.32 11.95 9.17
CA PHE A 628 -22.90 11.33 7.90
C PHE A 628 -21.84 12.10 7.11
N ASN A 629 -21.63 13.39 7.37
CA ASN A 629 -20.81 14.22 6.49
C ASN A 629 -19.34 14.36 6.94
N ILE A 630 -18.95 13.71 8.03
CA ILE A 630 -17.54 13.38 8.30
C ILE A 630 -17.25 12.13 7.50
N VAL A 631 -16.42 12.18 6.47
CA VAL A 631 -16.29 11.09 5.50
C VAL A 631 -14.90 10.47 5.57
N THR A 632 -14.83 9.17 5.80
CA THR A 632 -13.64 8.37 5.43
C THR A 632 -13.85 7.84 4.00
N PRO A 633 -12.91 7.99 3.06
CA PRO A 633 -13.03 7.47 1.71
C PRO A 633 -13.41 5.99 1.67
N TYR A 634 -14.09 5.59 0.60
CA TYR A 634 -14.52 4.21 0.42
C TYR A 634 -13.33 3.25 0.49
N THR A 635 -12.23 3.60 -0.19
CA THR A 635 -10.87 3.09 0.06
C THR A 635 -9.94 4.27 0.41
N GLY A 636 -9.20 4.18 1.50
CA GLY A 636 -8.33 5.23 2.04
C GLY A 636 -8.49 5.42 3.55
N SER A 637 -7.58 6.18 4.18
CA SER A 637 -7.57 6.36 5.64
C SER A 637 -7.69 7.81 6.11
N GLN A 638 -7.74 8.78 5.19
CA GLN A 638 -7.83 10.18 5.55
C GLN A 638 -9.28 10.58 5.77
N GLU A 639 -9.63 11.06 6.95
CA GLU A 639 -10.97 11.61 7.23
C GLU A 639 -11.13 13.02 6.65
N TYR A 640 -12.33 13.31 6.12
CA TYR A 640 -12.73 14.59 5.55
C TYR A 640 -13.89 15.18 6.35
N GLU A 641 -13.65 16.33 6.94
CA GLU A 641 -14.59 16.99 7.86
C GLU A 641 -15.70 17.77 7.13
N ASN A 642 -15.45 18.15 5.88
CA ASN A 642 -16.39 18.86 5.01
C ASN A 642 -17.13 20.01 5.72
N GLU A 643 -18.45 20.10 5.63
CA GLU A 643 -19.24 21.17 6.24
C GLU A 643 -19.43 21.03 7.76
N VAL A 644 -19.06 19.89 8.35
CA VAL A 644 -19.38 19.54 9.74
C VAL A 644 -18.76 20.53 10.73
N GLY A 645 -17.52 20.95 10.46
CA GLY A 645 -16.85 21.97 11.27
C GLY A 645 -17.64 23.30 11.32
N SER A 646 -18.11 23.78 10.18
CA SER A 646 -18.93 25.00 10.10
C SER A 646 -20.28 24.85 10.82
N ILE A 647 -20.91 23.68 10.72
CA ILE A 647 -22.16 23.38 11.44
C ILE A 647 -21.95 23.36 12.95
N ILE A 648 -20.86 22.76 13.44
CA ILE A 648 -20.49 22.79 14.85
C ILE A 648 -20.31 24.23 15.34
N LYS A 649 -19.55 25.05 14.60
CA LYS A 649 -19.36 26.46 14.97
C LYS A 649 -20.68 27.23 15.03
N LEU A 650 -21.59 26.96 14.11
CA LEU A 650 -22.91 27.55 14.11
C LEU A 650 -23.73 27.17 15.35
N LEU A 651 -23.71 25.89 15.75
CA LEU A 651 -24.36 25.42 16.97
C LEU A 651 -23.78 26.08 18.22
N GLU A 652 -22.46 26.23 18.28
CA GLU A 652 -21.77 26.85 19.41
C GLU A 652 -22.15 28.30 19.62
N LEU A 653 -22.18 29.06 18.53
CA LEU A 653 -22.55 30.47 18.53
C LEU A 653 -24.05 30.65 18.84
N ASN A 654 -24.89 29.71 18.39
CA ASN A 654 -26.33 29.75 18.63
C ASN A 654 -26.69 29.42 20.09
N HIS A 655 -26.07 28.39 20.66
CA HIS A 655 -26.33 27.93 22.03
C HIS A 655 -25.39 28.52 23.07
N LYS A 656 -24.40 29.32 22.65
CA LYS A 656 -23.40 29.98 23.51
C LYS A 656 -22.63 28.99 24.40
N THR A 657 -22.27 27.83 23.85
CA THR A 657 -21.49 26.79 24.53
C THR A 657 -20.65 26.02 23.52
N THR A 658 -19.44 25.62 23.91
CA THR A 658 -18.57 24.73 23.11
C THR A 658 -18.62 23.28 23.58
N LEU A 659 -19.53 22.95 24.52
CA LEU A 659 -19.55 21.66 25.22
C LEU A 659 -18.23 21.32 25.95
N GLY A 660 -17.40 22.33 26.23
CA GLY A 660 -16.09 22.17 26.89
C GLY A 660 -14.91 22.01 25.93
N TYR A 661 -15.14 22.02 24.61
CA TYR A 661 -14.06 22.08 23.61
C TYR A 661 -13.47 23.49 23.48
N PRO A 662 -12.28 23.63 22.87
CA PRO A 662 -11.71 24.92 22.51
C PRO A 662 -12.65 25.80 21.67
N ASP A 663 -12.43 27.11 21.72
CA ASP A 663 -13.17 28.09 20.91
C ASP A 663 -12.95 27.97 19.38
N LYS A 664 -11.95 27.18 18.96
CA LYS A 664 -11.71 26.78 17.56
C LYS A 664 -11.97 25.29 17.34
N LEU A 665 -12.00 24.86 16.08
CA LEU A 665 -12.17 23.44 15.72
C LEU A 665 -10.89 22.63 15.93
N CYS A 666 -9.74 23.24 15.60
CA CYS A 666 -8.42 22.63 15.75
C CYS A 666 -7.34 23.69 15.98
N ASN A 667 -6.15 23.23 16.36
CA ASN A 667 -4.92 24.00 16.35
C ASN A 667 -3.89 23.28 15.46
N SER A 668 -4.19 23.20 14.15
CA SER A 668 -3.54 22.27 13.23
C SER A 668 -2.03 22.46 13.10
N ALA A 669 -1.53 23.70 13.20
CA ALA A 669 -0.13 24.03 12.90
C ALA A 669 0.37 23.42 11.57
N GLY A 670 -0.55 23.27 10.59
CA GLY A 670 -0.32 22.64 9.29
C GLY A 670 -0.12 21.12 9.30
N ILE A 671 0.06 20.48 10.46
CA ILE A 671 0.36 19.04 10.57
C ILE A 671 -0.68 18.22 11.33
N TYR A 672 -1.29 18.80 12.37
CA TYR A 672 -2.29 18.16 13.19
C TYR A 672 -3.66 18.22 12.50
N ILE A 673 -4.40 17.14 12.66
CA ILE A 673 -5.80 17.02 12.30
C ILE A 673 -6.53 16.79 13.61
N CYS A 674 -7.58 17.55 13.87
CA CYS A 674 -8.45 17.37 15.04
C CYS A 674 -9.83 16.95 14.51
N PRO A 675 -10.04 15.65 14.24
CA PRO A 675 -11.31 15.21 13.68
C PRO A 675 -12.49 15.69 14.53
N PRO A 676 -13.54 16.26 13.93
CA PRO A 676 -14.68 16.78 14.67
C PRO A 676 -15.61 15.65 15.12
N SER A 677 -15.24 14.38 14.95
CA SER A 677 -16.06 13.20 15.23
C SER A 677 -16.61 13.19 16.66
N ASP A 678 -15.75 13.42 17.66
CA ASP A 678 -16.15 13.49 19.07
C ASP A 678 -17.13 14.65 19.31
N ARG A 679 -16.80 15.83 18.76
CA ARG A 679 -17.59 17.05 18.92
C ARG A 679 -18.94 16.95 18.22
N ALA A 680 -18.99 16.35 17.04
CA ALA A 680 -20.21 16.07 16.29
C ALA A 680 -21.09 15.07 17.05
N TRP A 681 -20.51 14.03 17.64
CA TRP A 681 -21.23 13.08 18.47
C TRP A 681 -21.85 13.74 19.71
N GLU A 682 -21.07 14.55 20.44
CA GLU A 682 -21.59 15.28 21.60
C GLU A 682 -22.67 16.29 21.24
N TRP A 683 -22.55 16.97 20.10
CA TRP A 683 -23.62 17.85 19.60
C TRP A 683 -24.89 17.06 19.26
N ARG A 684 -24.78 15.90 18.61
CA ARG A 684 -25.94 15.01 18.37
C ARG A 684 -26.62 14.61 19.68
N LYS A 685 -25.84 14.26 20.70
CA LYS A 685 -26.34 13.96 22.05
C LYS A 685 -27.01 15.18 22.68
N TYR A 686 -26.39 16.35 22.62
CA TYR A 686 -26.95 17.60 23.12
C TYR A 686 -28.32 17.92 22.50
N LEU A 687 -28.45 17.81 21.17
CA LEU A 687 -29.71 18.07 20.47
C LEU A 687 -30.82 17.11 20.93
N LYS A 688 -30.48 15.82 21.13
CA LYS A 688 -31.41 14.81 21.64
C LYS A 688 -31.82 15.08 23.09
N ASP A 689 -30.85 15.33 23.98
CA ASP A 689 -31.07 15.54 25.41
C ASP A 689 -31.87 16.83 25.69
N LYS A 690 -31.66 17.86 24.86
CA LYS A 690 -32.42 19.12 24.90
C LYS A 690 -33.76 19.05 24.19
N LYS A 691 -34.14 17.90 23.62
CA LYS A 691 -35.40 17.67 22.89
C LYS A 691 -35.61 18.69 21.76
N LEU A 692 -34.54 19.00 21.03
CA LEU A 692 -34.56 19.96 19.92
C LEU A 692 -34.91 19.30 18.57
N LEU A 693 -34.84 17.97 18.50
CA LEU A 693 -35.18 17.17 17.33
C LEU A 693 -36.70 16.99 17.24
N LYS A 694 -37.28 17.20 16.05
CA LYS A 694 -38.71 17.05 15.80
C LYS A 694 -39.07 15.64 15.35
N GLN A 695 -38.12 14.91 14.77
CA GLN A 695 -38.32 13.54 14.30
C GLN A 695 -37.39 12.53 14.98
N LYS A 696 -37.78 11.26 14.91
CA LYS A 696 -36.90 10.16 15.32
C LYS A 696 -35.87 9.94 14.22
N HIS A 697 -34.59 9.96 14.61
CA HIS A 697 -33.48 9.64 13.72
C HIS A 697 -33.12 8.15 13.80
N SER A 698 -32.55 7.62 12.71
CA SER A 698 -32.11 6.23 12.64
C SER A 698 -31.01 5.94 13.66
N ASP A 699 -31.16 4.85 14.41
CA ASP A 699 -30.14 4.35 15.35
C ASP A 699 -29.05 3.51 14.64
N ILE A 700 -29.22 3.23 13.34
CA ILE A 700 -28.22 2.50 12.52
C ILE A 700 -26.93 3.32 12.44
N VAL A 701 -25.81 2.69 12.75
CA VAL A 701 -24.50 3.34 12.81
C VAL A 701 -24.02 3.78 11.43
N SER A 702 -23.34 4.92 11.36
CA SER A 702 -22.62 5.37 10.14
C SER A 702 -21.35 4.54 9.94
N PHE A 703 -20.97 4.29 8.68
CA PHE A 703 -19.69 3.66 8.35
C PHE A 703 -18.48 4.44 8.86
N ASN A 704 -18.60 5.76 8.99
CA ASN A 704 -17.49 6.62 9.44
C ASN A 704 -17.06 6.31 10.88
N TYR A 705 -17.91 5.68 11.69
CA TYR A 705 -17.54 5.21 13.02
C TYR A 705 -16.81 3.85 13.00
N GLY A 706 -16.75 3.17 11.86
CA GLY A 706 -16.14 1.86 11.71
C GLY A 706 -14.66 1.81 12.09
N TYR A 707 -13.89 2.85 11.77
CA TYR A 707 -12.47 2.93 12.17
C TYR A 707 -12.30 2.96 13.69
N TYR A 708 -13.18 3.70 14.37
CA TYR A 708 -13.22 3.74 15.84
C TYR A 708 -13.69 2.40 16.42
N LEU A 709 -14.70 1.77 15.80
CA LEU A 709 -15.19 0.46 16.20
C LEU A 709 -14.09 -0.61 16.13
N ASP A 710 -13.32 -0.62 15.03
CA ASP A 710 -12.24 -1.58 14.82
C ASP A 710 -11.10 -1.41 15.83
N LYS A 711 -10.73 -0.16 16.17
CA LYS A 711 -9.69 0.10 17.17
C LYS A 711 -10.15 -0.02 18.61
N VAL A 712 -11.43 0.17 18.93
CA VAL A 712 -11.91 0.23 20.32
C VAL A 712 -12.58 -1.08 20.75
N LEU A 713 -13.37 -1.73 19.88
CA LEU A 713 -13.99 -3.01 20.22
C LEU A 713 -12.98 -4.16 20.20
N LEU A 714 -12.07 -4.18 19.23
CA LEU A 714 -11.09 -5.26 19.09
C LEU A 714 -10.07 -5.25 20.25
N TYR A 715 -9.63 -4.07 20.69
CA TYR A 715 -8.81 -3.91 21.90
C TYR A 715 -9.55 -4.29 23.20
N LYS A 716 -10.87 -4.07 23.30
CA LYS A 716 -11.65 -4.54 24.46
C LYS A 716 -11.84 -6.05 24.46
N SER A 717 -11.87 -6.69 23.29
CA SER A 717 -12.01 -8.15 23.17
C SER A 717 -10.72 -8.93 23.41
N LEU A 718 -9.55 -8.31 23.23
CA LEU A 718 -8.24 -8.89 23.56
C LEU A 718 -7.85 -8.71 25.04
N ASN A 719 -8.53 -7.82 25.76
CA ASN A 719 -8.30 -7.51 27.17
C ASN A 719 -9.41 -8.04 28.10
N LYS A 720 -10.29 -8.90 27.58
CA LYS A 720 -11.24 -9.72 28.34
C LYS A 720 -10.95 -11.18 28.02
#